data_AF-A0A0K1PUF3-F1
#
_entry.id   AF-A0A0K1PUF3-F1
#
_cell.length_a   1.000
_cell.length_b   1.000
_cell.length_c   1.000
_cell.angle_alpha   90.00
_cell.angle_beta   90.00
_cell.angle_gamma   90.00
#
_symmetry.space_group_name_H-M   'P 1'
#
loop_
_entity.id
_entity.type
_entity.pdbx_description
1 polymer ?
#
loop_
_entity_poly.entity_id
_entity_poly.type
_entity_poly.pdbx_seq_one_letter_code
_entity_poly.pdbx_strand_id
1 'polypeptide(L)'
;MLQFQIQQSPFRLGLAEGVDPRLAPFGTLTQAVNAVWKKSGRLEKRNGTTKLTNAIMGGGTITTANRLGVRGSELMLFDVDGNAFTYTNDTLGWRRIPGTPRPGLTWRTELDSNSGVAGYDCVVAGNALVTAWISGSPYSSGGPPTGPLWLRATDLTSGKVLFGPTQLAASANGVRIVKQSETVVAVIFSSGPNINMQGFIVSSMTLDPGLPVATLRADNAGTSFDACLLSNGTICIAYNSAIRLELYAYNYVPGVSITQAAAGGVTGTGGTVSICSTSTELYVSWFASVGFIRTAIASPITLAQVVAATNVEAAISAPLSISSIAKAGRCLLAYSLDFGAPTRMLVTINVSSSGVVDTGSRRATGNVQSISRPFTLNGADYIYVADNFRLFGGGSYLLQIPSSNGGTGTLIPHLYIGRIDTLLGANVMLGTVTPMPDGKRSVGALPYLSEVSGPATTTRLCALRTVVMAIRDMRPVDHDRSVQYGREMYCSGAVLSAYDGRLLFDYGWSREPEIVNVAQNGTGSMGAGLYQYAGVLAYRSSAGVVHRSAPSAMLAPYTAAANSRAQVDLRTVCTQSKATAENGDIASVAPTTSAILVYRTTAGQPQLYELTILPNVNALTFDPKQTTNSLLDDKADASIGGGTNVALATRPTIYTQGGVLPDEQPPAFVTMTLHKSRLWGIDGSQRKVWFSKSFEDDFGFAPGFSSSFVMDFESDVTALASLDDKLVVMGGNWIRYILGDGPGPNGADGIFQPPQPIQTNTGCISPRSVVSTPLGIMFQSARGIELLSRTLEVAWLGKSVRDTLAAFPVVTSAVLVPNTNHVRFSCNTTDGTAGCVLVFDLSESQWTTFVYSDGLATSLPIADACLLNGSYTFVTSGGVVYTETTAHCLDAGATYVPMRLETAEYSATGPLAFQSVRAFSLEGISNDNHDLQISVWYNGDTVTPDTVTFAAGSPVTTPGPLEGCDVSPGTRRKCQFIRFTIQDSAPSGGLPVGTGKGPSFDSMGIEVGVKRGFGKKPATKTG
;
A
#
# COMPACT_ATOMS: atom_id res chain seq x y z
N MET A 1 34.40 -54.05 -33.06
CA MET A 1 33.92 -54.11 -31.66
C MET A 1 33.83 -52.69 -31.15
N LEU A 2 32.71 -52.26 -30.55
CA LEU A 2 32.63 -50.94 -29.91
C LEU A 2 33.35 -51.05 -28.56
N GLN A 3 34.28 -50.14 -28.26
CA GLN A 3 34.86 -50.03 -26.93
C GLN A 3 33.84 -49.32 -26.05
N PHE A 4 33.31 -50.02 -25.04
CA PHE A 4 32.40 -49.45 -24.07
C PHE A 4 33.21 -48.82 -22.94
N GLN A 5 32.79 -47.64 -22.52
CA GLN A 5 33.36 -46.88 -21.41
C GLN A 5 32.24 -46.56 -20.44
N ILE A 6 32.58 -46.53 -19.14
CA ILE A 6 31.66 -46.08 -18.10
C ILE A 6 31.92 -44.60 -17.89
N GLN A 7 30.89 -43.78 -18.14
CA GLN A 7 30.90 -42.38 -17.77
C GLN A 7 30.08 -42.23 -16.48
N GLN A 8 30.69 -41.66 -15.45
CA GLN A 8 30.05 -41.41 -14.16
C GLN A 8 30.01 -39.92 -13.87
N SER A 9 28.99 -39.49 -13.14
CA SER A 9 28.88 -38.14 -12.61
C SER A 9 28.18 -38.16 -11.25
N PRO A 10 28.74 -37.51 -10.22
CA PRO A 10 28.01 -37.27 -8.98
C PRO A 10 26.91 -36.22 -9.20
N PHE A 11 25.87 -36.21 -8.36
CA PHE A 11 24.80 -35.22 -8.43
C PHE A 11 25.22 -33.85 -7.86
N ARG A 12 26.23 -33.22 -8.47
CA ARG A 12 26.76 -31.89 -8.07
C ARG A 12 26.24 -30.72 -8.90
N LEU A 13 25.71 -30.98 -10.10
CA LEU A 13 25.21 -29.95 -11.00
C LEU A 13 23.70 -29.84 -10.82
N GLY A 14 23.21 -28.62 -10.59
CA GLY A 14 21.79 -28.35 -10.44
C GLY A 14 21.08 -28.06 -11.76
N LEU A 15 19.95 -27.36 -11.65
CA LEU A 15 19.15 -26.93 -12.77
C LEU A 15 19.94 -25.97 -13.69
N ALA A 16 19.91 -26.19 -15.00
CA ALA A 16 20.54 -25.33 -15.99
C ALA A 16 19.72 -25.18 -17.28
N GLU A 17 18.67 -24.36 -17.23
CA GLU A 17 17.77 -24.09 -18.38
C GLU A 17 18.35 -23.11 -19.41
N GLY A 18 19.36 -22.32 -19.03
CA GLY A 18 19.96 -21.32 -19.91
C GLY A 18 21.03 -21.84 -20.87
N VAL A 19 21.27 -23.16 -20.89
CA VAL A 19 22.19 -23.84 -21.80
C VAL A 19 21.37 -24.88 -22.56
N ASP A 20 21.63 -25.03 -23.87
CA ASP A 20 21.00 -26.08 -24.66
C ASP A 20 21.28 -27.46 -24.01
N PRO A 21 20.25 -28.27 -23.70
CA PRO A 21 20.42 -29.59 -23.09
C PRO A 21 21.38 -30.52 -23.83
N ARG A 22 21.62 -30.32 -25.14
CA ARG A 22 22.55 -31.11 -25.96
C ARG A 22 24.01 -30.73 -25.80
N LEU A 23 24.28 -29.55 -25.24
CA LEU A 23 25.62 -28.99 -25.04
C LEU A 23 26.04 -29.01 -23.57
N ALA A 24 25.11 -29.31 -22.67
CA ALA A 24 25.39 -29.36 -21.24
C ALA A 24 26.28 -30.58 -20.88
N PRO A 25 27.21 -30.43 -19.91
CA PRO A 25 28.00 -31.54 -19.41
C PRO A 25 27.15 -32.66 -18.82
N PHE A 26 27.65 -33.89 -18.88
CA PHE A 26 26.98 -35.05 -18.30
C PHE A 26 26.77 -34.89 -16.78
N GLY A 27 25.55 -35.13 -16.31
CA GLY A 27 25.14 -34.93 -14.91
C GLY A 27 24.51 -33.57 -14.63
N THR A 28 24.50 -32.64 -15.60
CA THR A 28 23.67 -31.41 -15.51
C THR A 28 22.20 -31.79 -15.51
N LEU A 29 21.39 -31.12 -14.68
CA LEU A 29 19.95 -31.37 -14.61
C LEU A 29 19.17 -30.34 -15.45
N THR A 30 18.27 -30.83 -16.30
CA THR A 30 17.26 -30.00 -16.99
C THR A 30 16.00 -29.84 -16.14
N GLN A 31 15.82 -30.70 -15.13
CA GLN A 31 14.77 -30.58 -14.14
C GLN A 31 15.26 -31.11 -12.79
N ALA A 32 15.03 -30.36 -11.70
CA ALA A 32 15.36 -30.77 -10.34
C ALA A 32 14.27 -30.32 -9.37
N VAL A 33 13.21 -31.14 -9.24
CA VAL A 33 12.02 -30.84 -8.44
C VAL A 33 12.08 -31.57 -7.09
N ASN A 34 11.82 -30.81 -6.01
CA ASN A 34 11.75 -31.28 -4.63
C ASN A 34 13.03 -31.97 -4.12
N ALA A 35 14.18 -31.56 -4.66
CA ALA A 35 15.50 -32.11 -4.33
C ALA A 35 16.37 -31.08 -3.59
N VAL A 36 17.19 -31.55 -2.64
CA VAL A 36 18.05 -30.74 -1.77
C VAL A 36 19.40 -31.41 -1.61
N TRP A 37 20.48 -30.61 -1.62
CA TRP A 37 21.81 -31.07 -1.21
C TRP A 37 21.96 -30.99 0.31
N LYS A 38 22.31 -32.11 0.95
CA LYS A 38 22.63 -32.15 2.40
C LYS A 38 24.11 -32.29 2.69
N LYS A 39 24.86 -32.87 1.75
CA LYS A 39 26.32 -33.00 1.72
C LYS A 39 26.75 -32.86 0.26
N SER A 40 27.98 -32.41 0.00
CA SER A 40 28.45 -32.18 -1.37
C SER A 40 28.33 -33.44 -2.23
N GLY A 41 27.42 -33.39 -3.21
CA GLY A 41 27.17 -34.46 -4.18
C GLY A 41 26.03 -35.44 -3.86
N ARG A 42 25.32 -35.34 -2.72
CA ARG A 42 24.15 -36.19 -2.43
C ARG A 42 22.85 -35.41 -2.46
N LEU A 43 21.91 -35.88 -3.28
CA LEU A 43 20.55 -35.35 -3.36
C LEU A 43 19.60 -36.13 -2.47
N GLU A 44 18.87 -35.40 -1.65
CA GLU A 44 17.78 -35.90 -0.81
C GLU A 44 16.49 -35.16 -1.16
N LYS A 45 15.36 -35.77 -0.80
CA LYS A 45 14.07 -35.10 -0.90
C LYS A 45 13.99 -33.91 0.07
N ARG A 46 13.28 -32.86 -0.34
CA ARG A 46 12.98 -31.72 0.54
C ARG A 46 12.17 -32.14 1.77
N ASN A 47 12.22 -31.30 2.80
CA ASN A 47 11.37 -31.44 3.96
C ASN A 47 9.88 -31.26 3.61
N GLY A 48 9.02 -31.89 4.39
CA GLY A 48 7.57 -31.77 4.30
C GLY A 48 7.04 -30.51 5.00
N THR A 49 5.72 -30.39 5.05
CA THR A 49 5.03 -29.26 5.64
C THR A 49 3.93 -29.72 6.60
N THR A 50 3.74 -28.97 7.67
CA THR A 50 2.58 -29.11 8.56
C THR A 50 1.62 -27.95 8.32
N LYS A 51 0.32 -28.26 8.23
CA LYS A 51 -0.74 -27.29 8.03
C LYS A 51 -1.18 -26.71 9.38
N LEU A 52 -1.23 -25.38 9.48
CA LEU A 52 -1.89 -24.70 10.59
C LEU A 52 -3.40 -24.66 10.37
N THR A 53 -4.18 -24.62 11.46
CA THR A 53 -5.62 -24.36 11.39
C THR A 53 -5.89 -23.02 10.70
N ASN A 54 -6.98 -22.90 9.96
CA ASN A 54 -7.48 -21.62 9.42
C ASN A 54 -8.69 -21.11 10.22
N ALA A 55 -9.05 -21.77 11.31
CA ALA A 55 -10.15 -21.37 12.18
C ALA A 55 -9.79 -20.12 12.98
N ILE A 56 -10.74 -19.18 13.03
CA ILE A 56 -10.64 -17.96 13.81
C ILE A 56 -11.28 -18.22 15.18
N MET A 57 -10.58 -17.85 16.25
CA MET A 57 -11.11 -17.84 17.60
C MET A 57 -12.33 -16.92 17.66
N GLY A 58 -13.46 -17.44 18.15
CA GLY A 58 -14.74 -16.72 18.13
C GLY A 58 -15.62 -16.99 16.90
N GLY A 59 -15.15 -17.80 15.94
CA GLY A 59 -15.92 -18.28 14.80
C GLY A 59 -15.45 -17.75 13.45
N GLY A 60 -15.72 -18.52 12.39
CA GLY A 60 -15.28 -18.22 11.03
C GLY A 60 -13.93 -18.82 10.67
N THR A 61 -13.53 -18.62 9.42
CA THR A 61 -12.28 -19.14 8.85
C THR A 61 -11.61 -18.08 7.99
N ILE A 62 -10.28 -18.05 7.99
CA ILE A 62 -9.51 -17.25 7.05
C ILE A 62 -9.65 -17.90 5.66
N THR A 63 -10.13 -17.13 4.69
CA THR A 63 -10.38 -17.59 3.30
C THR A 63 -9.51 -16.91 2.26
N THR A 64 -8.78 -15.85 2.65
CA THR A 64 -7.84 -15.16 1.76
C THR A 64 -6.60 -14.71 2.53
N ALA A 65 -5.46 -14.59 1.83
CA ALA A 65 -4.24 -14.02 2.38
C ALA A 65 -3.48 -13.23 1.31
N ASN A 66 -2.81 -12.16 1.74
CA ASN A 66 -1.93 -11.34 0.91
C ASN A 66 -0.51 -11.26 1.46
N ARG A 67 -0.36 -11.17 2.79
CA ARG A 67 0.93 -10.98 3.46
C ARG A 67 1.07 -11.75 4.76
N LEU A 68 2.31 -12.12 5.07
CA LEU A 68 2.74 -12.58 6.38
C LEU A 68 3.68 -11.56 7.04
N GLY A 69 3.65 -11.52 8.36
CA GLY A 69 4.59 -10.78 9.18
C GLY A 69 4.93 -11.57 10.44
N VAL A 70 6.05 -11.25 11.06
CA VAL A 70 6.51 -11.94 12.28
C VAL A 70 6.90 -10.90 13.32
N ARG A 71 6.41 -11.08 14.54
CA ARG A 71 6.86 -10.34 15.73
C ARG A 71 7.36 -11.33 16.78
N GLY A 72 8.66 -11.59 16.77
CA GLY A 72 9.28 -12.57 17.66
C GLY A 72 8.79 -13.98 17.30
N SER A 73 8.06 -14.62 18.20
CA SER A 73 7.45 -15.94 17.99
C SER A 73 5.99 -15.89 17.52
N GLU A 74 5.43 -14.69 17.32
CA GLU A 74 4.05 -14.46 16.91
C GLU A 74 3.98 -14.26 15.39
N LEU A 75 3.12 -15.04 14.74
CA LEU A 75 2.86 -14.94 13.30
C LEU A 75 1.69 -13.98 13.07
N MET A 76 1.79 -13.14 12.06
CA MET A 76 0.70 -12.29 11.59
C MET A 76 0.36 -12.60 10.13
N LEU A 77 -0.93 -12.52 9.81
CA LEU A 77 -1.47 -12.70 8.48
C LEU A 77 -2.34 -11.50 8.14
N PHE A 78 -2.13 -10.91 6.97
CA PHE A 78 -2.99 -9.88 6.39
C PHE A 78 -3.75 -10.46 5.21
N ASP A 79 -5.07 -10.31 5.21
CA ASP A 79 -5.92 -10.76 4.12
C ASP A 79 -6.00 -9.72 2.99
N VAL A 80 -6.70 -10.08 1.91
CA VAL A 80 -6.87 -9.14 0.79
C VAL A 80 -7.76 -7.96 1.19
N ASP A 81 -8.75 -8.13 2.06
CA ASP A 81 -9.64 -7.07 2.53
C ASP A 81 -8.97 -6.08 3.52
N GLY A 82 -7.75 -6.36 3.97
CA GLY A 82 -6.99 -5.52 4.89
C GLY A 82 -7.22 -5.85 6.37
N ASN A 83 -7.86 -6.98 6.68
CA ASN A 83 -7.94 -7.50 8.04
C ASN A 83 -6.59 -8.11 8.46
N ALA A 84 -6.26 -7.98 9.74
CA ALA A 84 -5.08 -8.58 10.35
C ALA A 84 -5.49 -9.70 11.31
N PHE A 85 -4.75 -10.80 11.27
CA PHE A 85 -4.90 -11.94 12.16
C PHE A 85 -3.55 -12.28 12.78
N THR A 86 -3.57 -12.82 13.99
CA THR A 86 -2.36 -13.34 14.63
C THR A 86 -2.52 -14.78 15.09
N TYR A 87 -1.41 -15.51 15.10
CA TYR A 87 -1.28 -16.86 15.58
C TYR A 87 -0.08 -16.96 16.51
N THR A 88 -0.29 -17.61 17.67
CA THR A 88 0.78 -17.98 18.60
C THR A 88 0.68 -19.47 18.89
N ASN A 89 1.81 -20.11 19.19
CA ASN A 89 1.84 -21.54 19.54
C ASN A 89 1.12 -21.83 20.87
N ASP A 90 0.89 -20.82 21.71
CA ASP A 90 0.19 -20.98 22.98
C ASP A 90 -1.34 -21.04 22.81
N THR A 91 -1.89 -20.25 21.88
CA THR A 91 -3.34 -20.18 21.64
C THR A 91 -3.84 -21.22 20.64
N LEU A 92 -2.95 -21.78 19.82
CA LEU A 92 -3.24 -22.79 18.77
C LEU A 92 -4.42 -22.42 17.85
N GLY A 93 -4.68 -21.12 17.65
CA GLY A 93 -5.78 -20.61 16.84
C GLY A 93 -5.57 -19.15 16.43
N TRP A 94 -6.22 -18.74 15.34
CA TRP A 94 -6.10 -17.38 14.83
C TRP A 94 -6.98 -16.41 15.60
N ARG A 95 -6.40 -15.30 16.05
CA ARG A 95 -7.15 -14.19 16.64
C ARG A 95 -7.21 -13.05 15.64
N ARG A 96 -8.41 -12.52 15.37
CA ARG A 96 -8.56 -11.28 14.60
C ARG A 96 -8.05 -10.11 15.44
N ILE A 97 -7.20 -9.29 14.84
CA ILE A 97 -6.63 -8.09 15.46
C ILE A 97 -7.43 -6.88 14.97
N PRO A 98 -8.03 -6.09 15.87
CA PRO A 98 -8.57 -4.79 15.52
C PRO A 98 -7.48 -3.90 14.94
N GLY A 99 -7.79 -3.17 13.88
CA GLY A 99 -6.82 -2.30 13.23
C GLY A 99 -7.45 -1.27 12.31
N THR A 100 -6.60 -0.39 11.78
CA THR A 100 -6.98 0.59 10.76
C THR A 100 -7.42 -0.10 9.49
N PRO A 101 -8.44 0.44 8.79
CA PRO A 101 -8.66 0.17 7.37
C PRO A 101 -7.37 0.48 6.59
N ARG A 102 -7.00 -0.42 5.67
CA ARG A 102 -5.68 -0.41 5.03
C ARG A 102 -5.76 -0.29 3.51
N PRO A 103 -6.30 0.82 2.96
CA PRO A 103 -6.22 1.06 1.53
C PRO A 103 -4.78 1.29 1.11
N GLY A 104 -4.48 1.07 -0.16
CA GLY A 104 -3.29 1.57 -0.81
C GLY A 104 -3.52 2.99 -1.31
N LEU A 105 -2.53 3.86 -1.14
CA LEU A 105 -2.52 5.21 -1.70
C LEU A 105 -1.27 5.40 -2.55
N THR A 106 -1.46 5.84 -3.79
CA THR A 106 -0.39 6.24 -4.70
C THR A 106 -0.76 7.52 -5.40
N TRP A 107 0.22 8.31 -5.83
CA TRP A 107 -0.04 9.55 -6.56
C TRP A 107 1.05 9.87 -7.55
N ARG A 108 0.75 10.76 -8.49
CA ARG A 108 1.72 11.30 -9.45
C ARG A 108 1.43 12.76 -9.72
N THR A 109 2.47 13.55 -9.96
CA THR A 109 2.31 14.91 -10.43
C THR A 109 1.68 14.88 -11.82
N GLU A 110 0.48 15.44 -11.94
CA GLU A 110 -0.25 15.52 -13.19
C GLU A 110 0.13 16.81 -13.93
N LEU A 111 0.12 17.91 -13.20
CA LEU A 111 0.44 19.25 -13.70
C LEU A 111 1.38 19.91 -12.71
N ASP A 112 2.42 20.57 -13.23
CA ASP A 112 3.19 21.58 -12.51
C ASP A 112 3.02 22.90 -13.27
N SER A 113 2.68 23.98 -12.57
CA SER A 113 2.32 25.26 -13.21
C SER A 113 2.89 26.45 -12.46
N ASN A 114 3.69 27.24 -13.18
CA ASN A 114 4.18 28.55 -12.74
C ASN A 114 3.08 29.62 -12.65
N SER A 115 1.84 29.31 -13.00
CA SER A 115 0.69 30.23 -12.87
C SER A 115 -0.25 29.87 -11.73
N GLY A 116 -0.07 28.70 -11.10
CA GLY A 116 -0.97 28.18 -10.09
C GLY A 116 -2.26 27.57 -10.66
N VAL A 117 -2.94 26.76 -9.86
CA VAL A 117 -4.28 26.22 -10.11
C VAL A 117 -5.26 26.81 -9.11
N ALA A 118 -6.23 27.54 -9.63
CA ALA A 118 -7.20 28.29 -8.85
C ALA A 118 -8.52 27.50 -8.68
N GLY A 119 -8.90 26.69 -9.67
CA GLY A 119 -10.00 25.74 -9.58
C GLY A 119 -9.79 24.56 -10.53
N TYR A 120 -10.36 23.39 -10.23
CA TYR A 120 -10.23 22.22 -11.08
C TYR A 120 -11.41 21.25 -10.89
N ASP A 121 -11.56 20.36 -11.86
CA ASP A 121 -12.36 19.14 -11.73
C ASP A 121 -11.78 18.05 -12.65
N CYS A 122 -12.07 16.79 -12.37
CA CYS A 122 -11.58 15.67 -13.17
C CYS A 122 -12.58 14.52 -13.21
N VAL A 123 -12.55 13.75 -14.29
CA VAL A 123 -13.35 12.53 -14.42
C VAL A 123 -12.62 11.45 -15.19
N VAL A 124 -12.92 10.19 -14.90
CA VAL A 124 -12.41 9.04 -15.66
C VAL A 124 -13.43 8.56 -16.69
N ALA A 125 -13.03 8.54 -17.96
CA ALA A 125 -13.80 7.99 -19.06
C ALA A 125 -12.92 7.03 -19.88
N GLY A 126 -13.34 5.76 -19.98
CA GLY A 126 -12.50 4.68 -20.48
C GLY A 126 -11.23 4.52 -19.63
N ASN A 127 -10.06 4.58 -20.26
CA ASN A 127 -8.75 4.58 -19.57
C ASN A 127 -8.17 6.00 -19.42
N ALA A 128 -8.92 7.04 -19.81
CA ALA A 128 -8.45 8.42 -19.80
C ALA A 128 -8.93 9.16 -18.55
N LEU A 129 -8.02 9.84 -17.88
CA LEU A 129 -8.31 10.87 -16.90
C LEU A 129 -8.42 12.20 -17.63
N VAL A 130 -9.63 12.76 -17.69
CA VAL A 130 -9.85 14.09 -18.23
C VAL A 130 -9.83 15.08 -17.08
N THR A 131 -8.92 16.05 -17.15
CA THR A 131 -8.74 17.07 -16.10
C THR A 131 -8.89 18.45 -16.72
N ALA A 132 -9.72 19.28 -16.08
CA ALA A 132 -9.90 20.68 -16.44
C ALA A 132 -9.49 21.55 -15.26
N TRP A 133 -8.78 22.65 -15.53
CA TRP A 133 -8.31 23.55 -14.48
C TRP A 133 -8.31 25.00 -14.94
N ILE A 134 -8.48 25.89 -13.97
CA ILE A 134 -8.42 27.33 -14.11
C ILE A 134 -7.04 27.77 -13.62
N SER A 135 -6.23 28.34 -14.50
CA SER A 135 -4.91 28.86 -14.13
C SER A 135 -5.06 30.16 -13.32
N GLY A 136 -4.34 30.28 -12.20
CA GLY A 136 -4.34 31.49 -11.38
C GLY A 136 -3.87 31.26 -9.95
N SER A 137 -3.74 32.36 -9.20
CA SER A 137 -3.40 32.31 -7.78
C SER A 137 -4.56 31.69 -6.98
N PRO A 138 -4.33 30.66 -6.16
CA PRO A 138 -5.35 30.10 -5.28
C PRO A 138 -5.68 31.03 -4.08
N TYR A 139 -4.96 32.16 -3.94
CA TYR A 139 -5.00 33.03 -2.77
C TYR A 139 -5.82 34.31 -2.96
N SER A 140 -6.66 34.41 -3.99
CA SER A 140 -7.46 35.62 -4.23
C SER A 140 -8.49 35.81 -3.11
N SER A 141 -8.23 36.71 -2.17
CA SER A 141 -9.18 37.14 -1.14
C SER A 141 -10.33 37.91 -1.80
N GLY A 142 -11.52 37.30 -1.89
CA GLY A 142 -12.77 38.03 -2.21
C GLY A 142 -13.54 37.63 -3.47
N GLY A 143 -13.46 36.40 -3.97
CA GLY A 143 -14.33 35.92 -5.05
C GLY A 143 -13.93 34.53 -5.54
N PRO A 144 -14.76 33.87 -6.38
CA PRO A 144 -14.37 32.63 -7.03
C PRO A 144 -13.10 32.85 -7.87
N PRO A 145 -12.17 31.89 -7.87
CA PRO A 145 -10.90 31.99 -8.57
C PRO A 145 -11.12 32.21 -10.08
N THR A 146 -10.61 33.33 -10.63
CA THR A 146 -10.75 33.68 -12.05
C THR A 146 -9.45 33.47 -12.83
N GLY A 147 -9.54 32.85 -14.00
CA GLY A 147 -8.42 32.78 -14.95
C GLY A 147 -8.69 31.92 -16.17
N PRO A 148 -7.71 31.74 -17.08
CA PRO A 148 -7.86 30.89 -18.26
C PRO A 148 -8.22 29.45 -17.89
N LEU A 149 -9.23 28.89 -18.57
CA LEU A 149 -9.64 27.49 -18.40
C LEU A 149 -8.94 26.60 -19.41
N TRP A 150 -8.38 25.49 -18.92
CA TRP A 150 -7.66 24.51 -19.71
C TRP A 150 -8.26 23.12 -19.54
N LEU A 151 -8.04 22.26 -20.53
CA LEU A 151 -8.41 20.85 -20.54
C LEU A 151 -7.24 19.99 -21.01
N ARG A 152 -7.09 18.81 -20.41
CA ARG A 152 -6.11 17.78 -20.80
C ARG A 152 -6.72 16.39 -20.58
N ALA A 153 -6.23 15.41 -21.33
CA ALA A 153 -6.47 13.99 -21.03
C ALA A 153 -5.15 13.22 -20.84
N THR A 154 -5.08 12.37 -19.83
CA THR A 154 -3.97 11.46 -19.56
C THR A 154 -4.40 10.01 -19.51
N ASP A 155 -3.49 9.13 -19.91
CA ASP A 155 -3.66 7.69 -19.76
C ASP A 155 -3.42 7.29 -18.30
N LEU A 156 -4.39 6.64 -17.68
CA LEU A 156 -4.28 6.23 -16.27
C LEU A 156 -3.21 5.16 -16.06
N THR A 157 -2.96 4.32 -17.06
CA THR A 157 -2.01 3.20 -16.94
C THR A 157 -0.58 3.69 -17.07
N SER A 158 -0.26 4.39 -18.17
CA SER A 158 1.08 4.85 -18.51
C SER A 158 1.42 6.25 -18.01
N GLY A 159 0.44 7.05 -17.59
CA GLY A 159 0.62 8.45 -17.20
C GLY A 159 0.90 9.40 -18.36
N LYS A 160 0.88 8.91 -19.61
CA LYS A 160 1.17 9.72 -20.79
C LYS A 160 0.04 10.70 -21.08
N VAL A 161 0.40 11.89 -21.56
CA VAL A 161 -0.53 12.87 -22.11
C VAL A 161 -1.14 12.29 -23.39
N LEU A 162 -2.45 12.05 -23.40
CA LEU A 162 -3.20 11.60 -24.58
C LEU A 162 -3.70 12.80 -25.39
N PHE A 163 -4.14 13.85 -24.70
CA PHE A 163 -4.56 15.12 -25.27
C PHE A 163 -3.89 16.26 -24.51
N GLY A 164 -3.13 17.09 -25.23
CA GLY A 164 -2.35 18.18 -24.64
C GLY A 164 -3.22 19.28 -24.03
N PRO A 165 -2.67 20.11 -23.10
CA PRO A 165 -3.36 21.26 -22.55
C PRO A 165 -3.93 22.16 -23.64
N THR A 166 -5.26 22.26 -23.70
CA THR A 166 -5.99 23.09 -24.65
C THR A 166 -6.85 24.09 -23.89
N GLN A 167 -6.74 25.37 -24.25
CA GLN A 167 -7.50 26.42 -23.62
C GLN A 167 -8.96 26.39 -24.11
N LEU A 168 -9.91 26.27 -23.19
CA LEU A 168 -11.35 26.27 -23.48
C LEU A 168 -11.96 27.67 -23.36
N ALA A 169 -11.44 28.51 -22.46
CA ALA A 169 -11.92 29.87 -22.24
C ALA A 169 -10.80 30.81 -21.82
N ALA A 170 -10.91 32.08 -22.22
CA ALA A 170 -9.99 33.15 -21.80
C ALA A 170 -10.09 33.46 -20.29
N SER A 171 -11.27 33.29 -19.72
CA SER A 171 -11.53 33.46 -18.29
C SER A 171 -12.70 32.58 -17.87
N ALA A 172 -12.54 31.87 -16.76
CA ALA A 172 -13.59 31.12 -16.07
C ALA A 172 -13.49 31.34 -14.56
N ASN A 173 -14.62 31.24 -13.87
CA ASN A 173 -14.73 31.35 -12.39
C ASN A 173 -15.27 30.08 -11.72
N GLY A 174 -15.45 29.00 -12.47
CA GLY A 174 -15.91 27.71 -11.97
C GLY A 174 -15.90 26.67 -13.08
N VAL A 175 -15.65 25.41 -12.73
CA VAL A 175 -15.61 24.30 -13.68
C VAL A 175 -16.17 23.01 -13.06
N ARG A 176 -16.89 22.24 -13.88
CA ARG A 176 -17.35 20.87 -13.61
C ARG A 176 -17.16 20.00 -14.83
N ILE A 177 -16.75 18.75 -14.63
CA ILE A 177 -16.70 17.75 -15.70
C ILE A 177 -17.70 16.64 -15.38
N VAL A 178 -18.62 16.41 -16.31
CA VAL A 178 -19.61 15.33 -16.20
C VAL A 178 -19.31 14.29 -17.27
N LYS A 179 -19.08 13.05 -16.84
CA LYS A 179 -18.98 11.90 -17.75
C LYS A 179 -20.37 11.50 -18.23
N GLN A 180 -20.63 11.59 -19.53
CA GLN A 180 -21.89 11.12 -20.11
C GLN A 180 -21.80 9.64 -20.49
N SER A 181 -20.65 9.22 -21.03
CA SER A 181 -20.34 7.83 -21.40
C SER A 181 -18.85 7.56 -21.26
N GLU A 182 -18.40 6.34 -21.56
CA GLU A 182 -16.97 6.02 -21.59
C GLU A 182 -16.20 6.75 -22.71
N THR A 183 -16.90 7.30 -23.70
CA THR A 183 -16.29 7.96 -24.86
C THR A 183 -16.54 9.46 -24.91
N VAL A 184 -17.37 10.00 -24.02
CA VAL A 184 -17.84 11.39 -24.08
C VAL A 184 -17.90 12.00 -22.69
N VAL A 185 -17.28 13.17 -22.55
CA VAL A 185 -17.34 14.00 -21.35
C VAL A 185 -17.79 15.42 -21.71
N ALA A 186 -18.53 16.05 -20.82
CA ALA A 186 -18.96 17.44 -20.93
C ALA A 186 -18.21 18.29 -19.90
N VAL A 187 -17.56 19.35 -20.38
CA VAL A 187 -16.89 20.35 -19.54
C VAL A 187 -17.81 21.55 -19.43
N ILE A 188 -18.31 21.80 -18.22
CA ILE A 188 -19.25 22.87 -17.90
C ILE A 188 -18.48 23.90 -17.10
N PHE A 189 -18.59 25.17 -17.46
CA PHE A 189 -17.82 26.22 -16.79
C PHE A 189 -18.57 27.54 -16.79
N SER A 190 -18.34 28.33 -15.75
CA SER A 190 -18.89 29.68 -15.68
C SER A 190 -17.88 30.69 -16.19
N SER A 191 -18.35 31.70 -16.93
CA SER A 191 -17.56 32.86 -17.38
C SER A 191 -18.43 34.10 -17.28
N GLY A 192 -18.19 34.94 -16.27
CA GLY A 192 -19.10 36.03 -15.91
C GLY A 192 -20.47 35.48 -15.48
N PRO A 193 -21.60 36.01 -16.00
CA PRO A 193 -22.94 35.52 -15.70
C PRO A 193 -23.34 34.29 -16.53
N ASN A 194 -22.47 33.82 -17.43
CA ASN A 194 -22.79 32.73 -18.33
C ASN A 194 -22.33 31.39 -17.75
N ILE A 195 -23.17 30.35 -17.88
CA ILE A 195 -22.77 28.96 -17.72
C ILE A 195 -22.66 28.38 -19.13
N ASN A 196 -21.48 27.91 -19.48
CA ASN A 196 -21.14 27.38 -20.80
C ASN A 196 -20.82 25.89 -20.71
N MET A 197 -20.89 25.20 -21.84
CA MET A 197 -20.50 23.81 -21.96
C MET A 197 -19.72 23.55 -23.26
N GLN A 198 -18.70 22.69 -23.17
CA GLN A 198 -17.96 22.15 -24.31
C GLN A 198 -17.85 20.63 -24.16
N GLY A 199 -18.16 19.90 -25.23
CA GLY A 199 -17.95 18.46 -25.29
C GLY A 199 -16.51 18.06 -25.62
N PHE A 200 -16.05 16.94 -25.06
CA PHE A 200 -14.80 16.28 -25.42
C PHE A 200 -15.03 14.79 -25.69
N ILE A 201 -14.52 14.35 -26.84
CA ILE A 201 -14.62 12.98 -27.34
C ILE A 201 -13.33 12.24 -26.99
N VAL A 202 -13.45 11.32 -26.05
CA VAL A 202 -12.32 10.56 -25.48
C VAL A 202 -11.77 9.55 -26.48
N SER A 203 -12.61 8.93 -27.30
CA SER A 203 -12.16 7.93 -28.28
C SER A 203 -11.26 8.51 -29.37
N SER A 204 -11.50 9.75 -29.78
CA SER A 204 -10.67 10.47 -30.76
C SER A 204 -9.67 11.42 -30.13
N MET A 205 -9.74 11.65 -28.80
CA MET A 205 -8.97 12.66 -28.08
C MET A 205 -9.14 14.06 -28.71
N THR A 206 -10.37 14.47 -28.98
CA THR A 206 -10.69 15.76 -29.62
C THR A 206 -11.81 16.48 -28.89
N LEU A 207 -11.77 17.81 -28.90
CA LEU A 207 -12.98 18.60 -28.60
C LEU A 207 -14.07 18.25 -29.61
N ASP A 208 -15.32 18.27 -29.18
CA ASP A 208 -16.48 18.01 -30.06
C ASP A 208 -16.52 19.05 -31.19
N PRO A 209 -16.22 18.67 -32.44
CA PRO A 209 -16.06 19.62 -33.54
C PRO A 209 -17.41 20.12 -34.09
N GLY A 210 -18.51 19.40 -33.83
CA GLY A 210 -19.84 19.77 -34.30
C GLY A 210 -20.55 20.78 -33.41
N LEU A 211 -19.99 21.08 -32.23
CA LEU A 211 -20.55 21.98 -31.24
C LEU A 211 -19.45 22.80 -30.57
N PRO A 212 -19.21 24.07 -30.99
CA PRO A 212 -18.35 24.98 -30.23
C PRO A 212 -18.98 25.28 -28.86
N VAL A 213 -18.25 26.03 -28.03
CA VAL A 213 -18.67 26.39 -26.67
C VAL A 213 -20.10 26.94 -26.68
N ALA A 214 -21.02 26.21 -26.05
CA ALA A 214 -22.43 26.55 -26.02
C ALA A 214 -22.79 27.24 -24.70
N THR A 215 -23.39 28.42 -24.77
CA THR A 215 -23.97 29.10 -23.60
C THR A 215 -25.25 28.37 -23.19
N LEU A 216 -25.20 27.67 -22.05
CA LEU A 216 -26.38 27.00 -21.48
C LEU A 216 -27.32 28.02 -20.85
N ARG A 217 -26.77 28.98 -20.11
CA ARG A 217 -27.48 30.02 -19.34
C ARG A 217 -26.68 31.32 -19.31
N ALA A 218 -27.38 32.45 -19.18
CA ALA A 218 -26.80 33.80 -19.14
C ALA A 218 -27.24 34.63 -17.92
N ASP A 219 -27.94 34.00 -16.99
CA ASP A 219 -28.60 34.60 -15.83
C ASP A 219 -28.07 34.05 -14.49
N ASN A 220 -26.89 33.41 -14.51
CA ASN A 220 -26.21 33.08 -13.27
C ASN A 220 -25.80 34.38 -12.57
N ALA A 221 -26.06 34.48 -11.27
CA ALA A 221 -25.68 35.64 -10.47
C ALA A 221 -24.15 35.77 -10.25
N GLY A 222 -23.33 35.01 -11.00
CA GLY A 222 -21.87 35.01 -10.92
C GLY A 222 -21.31 34.36 -9.65
N THR A 223 -22.11 33.58 -8.92
CA THR A 223 -21.79 33.09 -7.57
C THR A 223 -21.16 31.69 -7.57
N SER A 224 -21.96 30.65 -7.78
CA SER A 224 -21.56 29.24 -7.71
C SER A 224 -22.52 28.38 -8.54
N PHE A 225 -22.00 27.34 -9.18
CA PHE A 225 -22.81 26.31 -9.82
C PHE A 225 -22.25 24.91 -9.50
N ASP A 226 -23.10 23.90 -9.61
CA ASP A 226 -22.71 22.50 -9.57
C ASP A 226 -23.45 21.72 -10.67
N ALA A 227 -22.90 20.58 -11.07
CA ALA A 227 -23.45 19.76 -12.13
C ALA A 227 -23.38 18.26 -11.78
N CYS A 228 -24.37 17.49 -12.22
CA CYS A 228 -24.35 16.03 -12.11
C CYS A 228 -25.05 15.37 -13.29
N LEU A 229 -24.74 14.09 -13.54
CA LEU A 229 -25.46 13.27 -14.52
C LEU A 229 -26.73 12.70 -13.88
N LEU A 230 -27.85 12.76 -14.59
CA LEU A 230 -29.10 12.11 -14.19
C LEU A 230 -29.16 10.69 -14.76
N SER A 231 -29.97 9.82 -14.15
CA SER A 231 -30.11 8.41 -14.56
C SER A 231 -30.60 8.21 -15.99
N ASN A 232 -31.29 9.21 -16.56
CA ASN A 232 -31.75 9.24 -17.95
C ASN A 232 -30.66 9.70 -18.95
N GLY A 233 -29.43 9.95 -18.49
CA GLY A 233 -28.30 10.38 -19.32
C GLY A 233 -28.25 11.89 -19.60
N THR A 234 -29.17 12.68 -19.02
CA THR A 234 -29.14 14.15 -19.14
C THR A 234 -28.22 14.78 -18.11
N ILE A 235 -27.61 15.91 -18.48
CA ILE A 235 -26.73 16.68 -17.59
C ILE A 235 -27.58 17.71 -16.87
N CYS A 236 -27.64 17.61 -15.54
CA CYS A 236 -28.31 18.60 -14.70
C CYS A 236 -27.30 19.62 -14.17
N ILE A 237 -27.65 20.89 -14.23
CA ILE A 237 -26.93 22.00 -13.61
C ILE A 237 -27.81 22.68 -12.56
N ALA A 238 -27.18 23.13 -11.48
CA ALA A 238 -27.80 23.95 -10.46
C ALA A 238 -26.94 25.17 -10.19
N TYR A 239 -27.57 26.33 -10.09
CA TYR A 239 -26.89 27.59 -9.79
C TYR A 239 -27.86 28.55 -9.12
N ASN A 240 -27.31 29.58 -8.46
CA ASN A 240 -28.12 30.63 -7.88
C ASN A 240 -28.39 31.74 -8.92
N SER A 241 -29.66 31.98 -9.22
CA SER A 241 -30.07 33.21 -9.89
C SER A 241 -30.23 34.34 -8.87
N ALA A 242 -30.52 35.56 -9.32
CA ALA A 242 -30.74 36.69 -8.41
C ALA A 242 -31.94 36.49 -7.45
N ILE A 243 -32.85 35.56 -7.76
CA ILE A 243 -34.16 35.43 -7.09
C ILE A 243 -34.45 34.02 -6.54
N ARG A 244 -33.83 32.95 -7.09
CA ARG A 244 -34.01 31.56 -6.64
C ARG A 244 -32.88 30.62 -7.08
N LEU A 245 -32.81 29.42 -6.49
CA LEU A 245 -31.99 28.31 -6.99
C LEU A 245 -32.66 27.63 -8.17
N GLU A 246 -32.03 27.75 -9.33
CA GLU A 246 -32.54 27.21 -10.60
C GLU A 246 -31.92 25.84 -10.92
N LEU A 247 -32.72 24.96 -11.50
CA LEU A 247 -32.30 23.65 -11.99
C LEU A 247 -32.62 23.51 -13.48
N TYR A 248 -31.65 23.07 -14.26
CA TYR A 248 -31.83 22.81 -15.70
C TYR A 248 -31.19 21.49 -16.08
N ALA A 249 -31.87 20.71 -16.93
CA ALA A 249 -31.32 19.47 -17.49
C ALA A 249 -31.17 19.62 -19.01
N TYR A 250 -30.07 19.09 -19.55
CA TYR A 250 -29.75 19.18 -20.97
C TYR A 250 -29.49 17.78 -21.56
N ASN A 251 -30.09 17.53 -22.72
CA ASN A 251 -29.67 16.44 -23.61
C ASN A 251 -28.43 16.91 -24.37
N TYR A 252 -27.35 16.15 -24.25
CA TYR A 252 -26.14 16.38 -25.04
C TYR A 252 -26.00 15.25 -26.05
N VAL A 253 -26.06 15.58 -27.34
CA VAL A 253 -25.81 14.63 -28.44
C VAL A 253 -24.53 15.07 -29.15
N PRO A 254 -23.41 14.33 -28.97
CA PRO A 254 -22.11 14.68 -29.53
C PRO A 254 -22.16 14.95 -31.04
N GLY A 255 -21.56 16.05 -31.47
CA GLY A 255 -21.50 16.46 -32.87
C GLY A 255 -22.83 16.95 -33.47
N VAL A 256 -23.92 17.00 -32.69
CA VAL A 256 -25.26 17.31 -33.20
C VAL A 256 -25.90 18.48 -32.49
N SER A 257 -26.23 18.35 -31.20
CA SER A 257 -26.96 19.39 -30.47
C SER A 257 -26.82 19.31 -28.96
N ILE A 258 -27.04 20.46 -28.31
CA ILE A 258 -27.29 20.59 -26.89
C ILE A 258 -28.69 21.19 -26.76
N THR A 259 -29.61 20.46 -26.15
CA THR A 259 -31.01 20.91 -26.02
C THR A 259 -31.45 20.82 -24.57
N GLN A 260 -32.19 21.84 -24.13
CA GLN A 260 -32.77 21.84 -22.79
C GLN A 260 -33.88 20.78 -22.73
N ALA A 261 -33.75 19.84 -21.79
CA ALA A 261 -34.70 18.76 -21.56
C ALA A 261 -35.76 19.11 -20.50
N ALA A 262 -35.35 19.82 -19.44
CA ALA A 262 -36.22 20.22 -18.34
C ALA A 262 -35.74 21.50 -17.66
N ALA A 263 -36.67 22.17 -16.96
CA ALA A 263 -36.41 23.31 -16.07
C ALA A 263 -37.18 23.14 -14.77
N GLY A 264 -36.57 23.53 -13.67
CA GLY A 264 -37.20 23.56 -12.37
C GLY A 264 -36.39 24.40 -11.39
N GLY A 265 -36.60 24.17 -10.11
CA GLY A 265 -35.95 24.93 -9.07
C GLY A 265 -36.42 24.51 -7.69
N VAL A 266 -35.69 24.94 -6.68
CA VAL A 266 -36.06 24.73 -5.27
C VAL A 266 -36.29 26.10 -4.62
N THR A 267 -37.28 26.18 -3.73
CA THR A 267 -37.57 27.43 -3.01
C THR A 267 -36.40 27.77 -2.07
N GLY A 268 -35.62 28.79 -2.44
CA GLY A 268 -34.52 29.33 -1.65
C GLY A 268 -33.55 30.17 -2.48
N THR A 269 -32.78 31.02 -1.80
CA THR A 269 -31.64 31.76 -2.37
C THR A 269 -30.39 31.51 -1.51
N GLY A 270 -29.21 31.52 -2.11
CA GLY A 270 -27.98 31.15 -1.40
C GLY A 270 -26.68 31.36 -2.15
N GLY A 271 -25.55 31.07 -1.49
CA GLY A 271 -24.21 31.16 -2.09
C GLY A 271 -23.81 29.85 -2.77
N THR A 272 -22.91 29.11 -2.12
CA THR A 272 -22.38 27.82 -2.59
C THR A 272 -23.50 26.78 -2.75
N VAL A 273 -23.53 26.08 -3.88
CA VAL A 273 -24.51 25.03 -4.20
C VAL A 273 -23.82 23.70 -4.49
N SER A 274 -24.47 22.59 -4.16
CA SER A 274 -24.10 21.25 -4.60
C SER A 274 -25.32 20.42 -4.99
N ILE A 275 -25.18 19.60 -6.04
CA ILE A 275 -26.19 18.64 -6.45
C ILE A 275 -25.63 17.23 -6.58
N CYS A 276 -26.49 16.24 -6.31
CA CYS A 276 -26.24 14.84 -6.59
C CYS A 276 -27.57 14.09 -6.78
N SER A 277 -27.57 13.05 -7.61
CA SER A 277 -28.78 12.35 -8.04
C SER A 277 -28.69 10.83 -7.85
N THR A 278 -29.84 10.22 -7.62
CA THR A 278 -30.09 8.80 -7.87
C THR A 278 -31.02 8.66 -9.09
N SER A 279 -31.56 7.47 -9.35
CA SER A 279 -32.64 7.29 -10.31
C SER A 279 -33.97 7.94 -9.92
N THR A 280 -34.17 8.24 -8.64
CA THR A 280 -35.46 8.63 -8.05
C THR A 280 -35.42 10.00 -7.37
N GLU A 281 -34.26 10.43 -6.87
CA GLU A 281 -34.11 11.66 -6.11
C GLU A 281 -32.99 12.54 -6.67
N LEU A 282 -33.22 13.85 -6.74
CA LEU A 282 -32.19 14.86 -6.97
C LEU A 282 -32.05 15.72 -5.72
N TYR A 283 -30.93 15.58 -5.01
CA TYR A 283 -30.64 16.37 -3.82
C TYR A 283 -29.96 17.68 -4.22
N VAL A 284 -30.46 18.78 -3.68
CA VAL A 284 -29.91 20.13 -3.88
C VAL A 284 -29.55 20.68 -2.51
N SER A 285 -28.26 20.92 -2.27
CA SER A 285 -27.77 21.44 -0.99
C SER A 285 -27.08 22.78 -1.19
N TRP A 286 -27.30 23.74 -0.29
CA TRP A 286 -26.73 25.08 -0.43
C TRP A 286 -26.57 25.81 0.91
N PHE A 287 -25.77 26.87 0.90
CA PHE A 287 -25.73 27.84 1.98
C PHE A 287 -26.76 28.94 1.77
N ALA A 288 -27.78 29.00 2.62
CA ALA A 288 -28.85 29.99 2.55
C ALA A 288 -28.40 31.35 3.11
N SER A 289 -28.94 32.44 2.55
CA SER A 289 -28.67 33.82 2.99
C SER A 289 -29.00 34.10 4.47
N VAL A 290 -29.83 33.26 5.10
CA VAL A 290 -30.20 33.31 6.52
C VAL A 290 -29.24 32.55 7.46
N GLY A 291 -28.03 32.18 7.00
CA GLY A 291 -27.01 31.56 7.85
C GLY A 291 -27.25 30.08 8.15
N PHE A 292 -27.84 29.33 7.22
CA PHE A 292 -28.09 27.89 7.37
C PHE A 292 -27.58 27.12 6.18
N ILE A 293 -27.07 25.92 6.41
CA ILE A 293 -26.92 24.91 5.36
C ILE A 293 -28.28 24.22 5.20
N ARG A 294 -28.77 24.16 3.97
CA ARG A 294 -30.07 23.57 3.64
C ARG A 294 -29.94 22.51 2.57
N THR A 295 -30.85 21.54 2.61
CA THR A 295 -31.03 20.54 1.55
C THR A 295 -32.50 20.46 1.18
N ALA A 296 -32.79 20.46 -0.12
CA ALA A 296 -34.10 20.17 -0.69
C ALA A 296 -33.98 18.99 -1.66
N ILE A 297 -35.12 18.38 -1.99
CA ILE A 297 -35.17 17.23 -2.88
C ILE A 297 -36.10 17.56 -4.04
N ALA A 298 -35.59 17.42 -5.25
CA ALA A 298 -36.31 17.59 -6.49
C ALA A 298 -36.47 16.26 -7.21
N SER A 299 -37.41 16.21 -8.17
CA SER A 299 -37.55 15.10 -9.09
C SER A 299 -36.40 15.13 -10.10
N PRO A 300 -35.66 14.02 -10.33
CA PRO A 300 -34.64 13.97 -11.38
C PRO A 300 -35.25 14.01 -12.79
N ILE A 301 -36.58 13.89 -12.94
CA ILE A 301 -37.26 13.93 -14.23
C ILE A 301 -37.78 15.34 -14.53
N THR A 302 -38.57 15.90 -13.62
CA THR A 302 -39.22 17.20 -13.84
C THR A 302 -38.44 18.38 -13.25
N LEU A 303 -37.43 18.13 -12.42
CA LEU A 303 -36.68 19.13 -11.64
C LEU A 303 -37.55 19.95 -10.68
N ALA A 304 -38.83 19.59 -10.51
CA ALA A 304 -39.71 20.21 -9.54
C ALA A 304 -39.34 19.76 -8.13
N GLN A 305 -39.39 20.68 -7.17
CA GLN A 305 -39.21 20.36 -5.76
C GLN A 305 -40.30 19.37 -5.30
N VAL A 306 -39.87 18.24 -4.75
CA VAL A 306 -40.72 17.18 -4.18
C VAL A 306 -40.75 17.27 -2.66
N VAL A 307 -39.61 17.61 -2.05
CA VAL A 307 -39.49 17.83 -0.60
C VAL A 307 -38.98 19.22 -0.33
N ALA A 308 -39.66 19.91 0.59
CA ALA A 308 -39.31 21.25 1.03
C ALA A 308 -37.88 21.32 1.60
N ALA A 309 -37.29 22.51 1.58
CA ALA A 309 -35.95 22.74 2.10
C ALA A 309 -35.90 22.48 3.61
N THR A 310 -34.97 21.64 4.06
CA THR A 310 -34.73 21.35 5.49
C THR A 310 -33.46 22.05 5.95
N ASN A 311 -33.49 22.62 7.17
CA ASN A 311 -32.30 23.18 7.82
C ASN A 311 -31.43 22.03 8.34
N VAL A 312 -30.20 21.91 7.84
CA VAL A 312 -29.25 20.87 8.24
C VAL A 312 -28.41 21.32 9.42
N GLU A 313 -27.74 22.47 9.30
CA GLU A 313 -26.88 23.03 10.36
C GLU A 313 -26.93 24.56 10.29
N ALA A 314 -26.91 25.22 11.46
CA ALA A 314 -26.75 26.66 11.56
C ALA A 314 -25.28 27.04 11.34
N ALA A 315 -25.02 28.08 10.57
CA ALA A 315 -23.67 28.52 10.19
C ALA A 315 -23.56 30.06 10.31
N ILE A 316 -22.55 30.51 11.04
CA ILE A 316 -22.34 31.94 11.38
C ILE A 316 -21.73 32.70 10.17
N SER A 317 -21.03 32.00 9.28
CA SER A 317 -20.52 32.54 8.02
C SER A 317 -20.69 31.55 6.86
N ALA A 318 -20.45 32.02 5.64
CA ALA A 318 -20.47 31.16 4.46
C ALA A 318 -19.45 30.01 4.61
N PRO A 319 -19.84 28.76 4.29
CA PRO A 319 -18.94 27.63 4.36
C PRO A 319 -17.87 27.73 3.27
N LEU A 320 -16.68 27.20 3.58
CA LEU A 320 -15.57 27.13 2.63
C LEU A 320 -15.85 26.14 1.49
N SER A 321 -16.70 25.13 1.75
CA SER A 321 -17.08 24.12 0.78
C SER A 321 -18.43 23.48 1.13
N ILE A 322 -19.18 23.07 0.11
CA ILE A 322 -20.35 22.18 0.21
C ILE A 322 -20.25 21.16 -0.93
N SER A 323 -20.38 19.87 -0.61
CA SER A 323 -20.54 18.79 -1.60
C SER A 323 -21.42 17.69 -1.07
N SER A 324 -22.05 16.94 -1.97
CA SER A 324 -22.84 15.77 -1.59
C SER A 324 -22.66 14.60 -2.55
N ILE A 325 -22.92 13.40 -2.05
CA ILE A 325 -23.16 12.21 -2.88
C ILE A 325 -24.52 11.62 -2.57
N ALA A 326 -25.21 11.19 -3.62
CA ALA A 326 -26.49 10.54 -3.48
C ALA A 326 -26.29 9.04 -3.26
N LYS A 327 -27.14 8.45 -2.43
CA LYS A 327 -27.22 7.03 -2.12
C LYS A 327 -28.68 6.60 -2.16
N ALA A 328 -28.94 5.30 -2.19
CA ALA A 328 -30.29 4.79 -2.10
C ALA A 328 -30.99 5.34 -0.83
N GLY A 329 -32.06 6.13 -1.04
CA GLY A 329 -32.88 6.71 0.04
C GLY A 329 -32.25 7.82 0.90
N ARG A 330 -31.03 8.30 0.59
CA ARG A 330 -30.39 9.41 1.32
C ARG A 330 -29.32 10.10 0.49
N CYS A 331 -28.89 11.30 0.88
CA CYS A 331 -27.59 11.85 0.47
C CYS A 331 -26.64 11.95 1.67
N LEU A 332 -25.35 11.77 1.42
CA LEU A 332 -24.29 12.13 2.35
C LEU A 332 -23.81 13.54 1.98
N LEU A 333 -24.09 14.49 2.85
CA LEU A 333 -23.71 15.89 2.71
C LEU A 333 -22.41 16.15 3.48
N ALA A 334 -21.47 16.83 2.85
CA ALA A 334 -20.19 17.24 3.40
C ALA A 334 -19.99 18.75 3.26
N TYR A 335 -19.59 19.43 4.34
CA TYR A 335 -19.33 20.87 4.32
C TYR A 335 -18.26 21.27 5.31
N SER A 336 -17.51 22.32 4.97
CA SER A 336 -16.47 22.87 5.84
C SER A 336 -16.92 24.24 6.37
N LEU A 337 -17.12 24.32 7.68
CA LEU A 337 -17.55 25.54 8.38
C LEU A 337 -16.35 26.38 8.81
N ASP A 338 -16.50 27.69 8.73
CA ASP A 338 -15.67 28.68 9.42
C ASP A 338 -16.57 29.32 10.49
N PHE A 339 -16.27 29.15 11.78
CA PHE A 339 -17.07 29.74 12.87
C PHE A 339 -16.46 31.05 13.38
N GLY A 340 -15.57 31.67 12.61
CA GLY A 340 -14.69 32.70 13.14
C GLY A 340 -13.68 32.09 14.11
N ALA A 341 -12.64 32.86 14.43
CA ALA A 341 -11.59 32.38 15.31
C ALA A 341 -12.23 31.88 16.64
N PRO A 342 -12.01 30.61 17.03
CA PRO A 342 -11.05 29.68 16.44
C PRO A 342 -11.64 28.41 15.79
N THR A 343 -12.94 28.24 15.53
CA THR A 343 -13.49 26.91 15.15
C THR A 343 -13.65 26.74 13.63
N ARG A 344 -12.78 25.95 12.98
CA ARG A 344 -13.02 25.43 11.61
C ARG A 344 -13.26 23.93 11.65
N MET A 345 -14.26 23.42 10.95
CA MET A 345 -14.61 22.00 11.01
C MET A 345 -15.14 21.47 9.68
N LEU A 346 -14.69 20.29 9.28
CA LEU A 346 -15.38 19.47 8.29
C LEU A 346 -16.49 18.70 9.00
N VAL A 347 -17.70 18.77 8.47
CA VAL A 347 -18.85 18.00 8.96
C VAL A 347 -19.39 17.15 7.81
N THR A 348 -19.77 15.91 8.12
CA THR A 348 -20.56 15.07 7.22
C THR A 348 -21.82 14.59 7.92
N ILE A 349 -22.93 14.51 7.19
CA ILE A 349 -24.23 14.13 7.74
C ILE A 349 -25.16 13.61 6.65
N ASN A 350 -26.04 12.69 6.99
CA ASN A 350 -27.05 12.17 6.08
C ASN A 350 -28.34 13.00 6.12
N VAL A 351 -28.93 13.18 4.94
CA VAL A 351 -30.30 13.67 4.76
C VAL A 351 -31.07 12.60 3.99
N SER A 352 -32.19 12.11 4.56
CA SER A 352 -33.01 11.08 3.92
C SER A 352 -33.77 11.61 2.70
N SER A 353 -34.30 10.72 1.87
CA SER A 353 -35.18 11.06 0.74
C SER A 353 -36.51 11.71 1.16
N SER A 354 -36.85 11.66 2.45
CA SER A 354 -37.99 12.38 3.04
C SER A 354 -37.60 13.74 3.64
N GLY A 355 -36.36 14.19 3.47
CA GLY A 355 -35.86 15.45 4.02
C GLY A 355 -35.54 15.42 5.51
N VAL A 356 -35.35 14.25 6.12
CA VAL A 356 -35.02 14.15 7.55
C VAL A 356 -33.51 14.13 7.73
N VAL A 357 -33.00 14.99 8.59
CA VAL A 357 -31.58 15.03 8.99
C VAL A 357 -31.31 13.90 9.99
N ASP A 358 -30.48 12.94 9.61
CA ASP A 358 -30.09 11.84 10.49
C ASP A 358 -28.95 12.29 11.40
N THR A 359 -29.30 12.78 12.58
CA THR A 359 -28.34 13.29 13.57
C THR A 359 -27.36 12.22 14.08
N GLY A 360 -27.72 10.93 14.03
CA GLY A 360 -26.81 9.83 14.42
C GLY A 360 -25.68 9.59 13.42
N SER A 361 -25.87 10.05 12.18
CA SER A 361 -24.84 9.99 11.13
C SER A 361 -23.86 11.16 11.13
N ARG A 362 -24.07 12.17 11.98
CA ARG A 362 -23.21 13.35 12.00
C ARG A 362 -21.78 12.96 12.38
N ARG A 363 -20.82 13.34 11.54
CA ARG A 363 -19.39 13.28 11.82
C ARG A 363 -18.76 14.64 11.72
N ALA A 364 -17.80 14.94 12.58
CA ALA A 364 -17.10 16.21 12.51
C ALA A 364 -15.62 16.09 12.91
N THR A 365 -14.74 16.70 12.12
CA THR A 365 -13.30 16.77 12.39
C THR A 365 -12.85 18.22 12.33
N GLY A 366 -12.17 18.69 13.38
CA GLY A 366 -11.67 20.06 13.46
C GLY A 366 -10.47 20.31 12.55
N ASN A 367 -10.32 21.56 12.12
CA ASN A 367 -9.16 22.13 11.43
C ASN A 367 -8.74 21.43 10.13
N VAL A 368 -9.70 20.77 9.49
CA VAL A 368 -9.57 20.24 8.14
C VAL A 368 -10.66 20.81 7.25
N GLN A 369 -10.37 20.89 5.95
CA GLN A 369 -11.31 21.29 4.91
C GLN A 369 -11.36 20.22 3.83
N SER A 370 -12.54 19.93 3.30
CA SER A 370 -12.67 19.03 2.15
C SER A 370 -12.02 19.62 0.90
N ILE A 371 -11.22 18.83 0.20
CA ILE A 371 -10.63 19.17 -1.11
C ILE A 371 -11.18 18.30 -2.24
N SER A 372 -11.94 17.27 -1.90
CA SER A 372 -12.73 16.48 -2.84
C SER A 372 -14.18 16.43 -2.42
N ARG A 373 -15.04 16.01 -3.34
CA ARG A 373 -16.37 15.49 -2.98
C ARG A 373 -16.20 14.20 -2.16
N PRO A 374 -17.14 13.87 -1.25
CA PRO A 374 -17.19 12.53 -0.69
C PRO A 374 -17.39 11.51 -1.81
N PHE A 375 -16.93 10.29 -1.62
CA PHE A 375 -17.10 9.20 -2.58
C PHE A 375 -17.24 7.86 -1.86
N THR A 376 -17.88 6.90 -2.52
CA THR A 376 -18.08 5.55 -1.98
C THR A 376 -17.24 4.55 -2.78
N LEU A 377 -16.51 3.69 -2.07
CA LEU A 377 -15.77 2.56 -2.65
C LEU A 377 -16.03 1.31 -1.82
N ASN A 378 -16.52 0.24 -2.45
CA ASN A 378 -16.89 -1.03 -1.80
C ASN A 378 -17.79 -0.84 -0.55
N GLY A 379 -18.77 0.06 -0.64
CA GLY A 379 -19.75 0.32 0.43
C GLY A 379 -19.28 1.27 1.54
N ALA A 380 -17.99 1.56 1.63
CA ALA A 380 -17.43 2.52 2.59
C ALA A 380 -17.32 3.92 1.98
N ASP A 381 -17.49 4.95 2.82
CA ASP A 381 -17.48 6.36 2.41
C ASP A 381 -16.17 7.04 2.80
N TYR A 382 -15.66 7.85 1.89
CA TYR A 382 -14.36 8.49 1.98
C TYR A 382 -14.41 9.94 1.53
N ILE A 383 -13.45 10.74 1.99
CA ILE A 383 -13.27 12.12 1.56
C ILE A 383 -11.80 12.52 1.67
N TYR A 384 -11.27 13.23 0.68
CA TYR A 384 -9.95 13.85 0.77
C TYR A 384 -10.05 15.21 1.42
N VAL A 385 -9.13 15.47 2.34
CA VAL A 385 -9.09 16.70 3.12
C VAL A 385 -7.71 17.33 3.12
N ALA A 386 -7.69 18.61 3.39
CA ALA A 386 -6.53 19.44 3.64
C ALA A 386 -6.50 19.88 5.09
N ASP A 387 -5.30 20.03 5.66
CA ASP A 387 -5.12 20.83 6.87
C ASP A 387 -5.35 22.32 6.56
N ASN A 388 -6.12 22.99 7.41
CA ASN A 388 -6.47 24.41 7.27
C ASN A 388 -5.55 25.32 8.12
N PHE A 389 -4.50 24.75 8.72
CA PHE A 389 -3.65 25.38 9.73
C PHE A 389 -2.79 26.55 9.24
N ARG A 390 -2.50 26.64 7.93
CA ARG A 390 -1.58 27.67 7.42
C ARG A 390 -2.02 28.10 6.03
N LEU A 391 -1.94 29.41 5.79
CA LEU A 391 -1.95 29.96 4.42
C LEU A 391 -0.85 29.30 3.55
N PHE A 392 0.17 28.66 4.16
CA PHE A 392 1.21 27.87 3.50
C PHE A 392 1.62 26.62 4.32
N GLY A 393 1.56 25.41 3.74
CA GLY A 393 2.26 24.22 4.26
C GLY A 393 1.48 23.29 5.20
N GLY A 394 0.19 23.02 4.92
CA GLY A 394 -0.57 21.94 5.56
C GLY A 394 -0.46 20.61 4.80
N GLY A 395 -0.69 19.47 5.47
CA GLY A 395 -0.73 18.15 4.83
C GLY A 395 -2.09 17.82 4.19
N SER A 396 -2.12 16.84 3.28
CA SER A 396 -3.35 16.27 2.71
C SER A 396 -3.58 14.85 3.20
N TYR A 397 -4.84 14.52 3.49
CA TYR A 397 -5.22 13.27 4.14
C TYR A 397 -6.43 12.63 3.47
N LEU A 398 -6.50 11.31 3.55
CA LEU A 398 -7.71 10.54 3.29
C LEU A 398 -8.41 10.27 4.63
N LEU A 399 -9.69 10.65 4.70
CA LEU A 399 -10.56 10.30 5.82
C LEU A 399 -11.59 9.27 5.38
N GLN A 400 -11.88 8.32 6.26
CA GLN A 400 -13.06 7.47 6.17
C GLN A 400 -14.18 8.04 7.02
N ILE A 401 -15.40 7.95 6.50
CA ILE A 401 -16.64 8.38 7.15
C ILE A 401 -17.30 7.12 7.75
N PRO A 402 -17.24 6.92 9.09
CA PRO A 402 -17.75 5.69 9.72
C PRO A 402 -19.27 5.58 9.60
N SER A 403 -19.79 4.37 9.38
CA SER A 403 -21.22 4.10 9.21
C SER A 403 -22.00 3.87 10.51
N SER A 404 -21.34 3.78 11.68
CA SER A 404 -21.99 3.46 12.97
C SER A 404 -22.80 4.64 13.55
N ASN A 405 -24.04 4.42 13.98
CA ASN A 405 -24.84 5.46 14.62
C ASN A 405 -24.38 5.67 16.07
N GLY A 406 -23.78 6.80 16.41
CA GLY A 406 -23.65 7.18 17.82
C GLY A 406 -24.88 7.93 18.29
N GLY A 407 -25.25 7.71 19.55
CA GLY A 407 -26.41 8.33 20.17
C GLY A 407 -26.40 9.87 20.13
N THR A 408 -27.59 10.45 20.18
CA THR A 408 -27.85 11.89 20.16
C THR A 408 -27.16 12.60 21.31
N GLY A 409 -26.06 13.31 21.03
CA GLY A 409 -25.37 14.20 21.99
C GLY A 409 -23.84 14.20 21.94
N THR A 410 -23.20 13.34 21.15
CA THR A 410 -21.74 13.17 21.14
C THR A 410 -21.15 13.44 19.74
N LEU A 411 -20.09 14.24 19.64
CA LEU A 411 -19.39 14.47 18.37
C LEU A 411 -18.58 13.22 18.02
N ILE A 412 -18.86 12.59 16.88
CA ILE A 412 -18.09 11.45 16.38
C ILE A 412 -17.17 11.93 15.26
N PRO A 413 -15.86 11.70 15.34
CA PRO A 413 -14.97 12.11 14.27
C PRO A 413 -14.92 11.17 13.06
N HIS A 414 -14.35 11.70 11.99
CA HIS A 414 -13.88 10.91 10.85
C HIS A 414 -12.58 10.18 11.19
N LEU A 415 -12.33 9.02 10.57
CA LEU A 415 -11.11 8.24 10.79
C LEU A 415 -10.01 8.63 9.81
N TYR A 416 -8.82 8.97 10.31
CA TYR A 416 -7.63 9.19 9.47
C TYR A 416 -7.08 7.86 8.96
N ILE A 417 -7.03 7.67 7.65
CA ILE A 417 -6.61 6.41 7.03
C ILE A 417 -5.56 6.59 5.92
N GLY A 418 -4.99 7.79 5.79
CA GLY A 418 -3.76 7.99 5.02
C GLY A 418 -3.29 9.44 4.95
N ARG A 419 -1.97 9.65 4.93
CA ARG A 419 -1.33 10.94 4.60
C ARG A 419 -0.79 10.85 3.17
N ILE A 420 -1.12 11.82 2.34
CA ILE A 420 -0.77 11.83 0.91
C ILE A 420 0.42 12.74 0.69
N ASP A 421 0.26 14.03 1.00
CA ASP A 421 1.32 15.02 0.84
C ASP A 421 1.56 15.78 2.14
N THR A 422 2.79 16.23 2.32
CA THR A 422 3.18 17.13 3.40
C THR A 422 2.98 18.60 3.02
N LEU A 423 2.77 18.91 1.73
CA LEU A 423 2.61 20.26 1.21
C LEU A 423 1.39 20.41 0.28
N LEU A 424 0.25 20.79 0.85
CA LEU A 424 -0.97 21.08 0.11
C LEU A 424 -1.04 22.54 -0.38
N GLY A 425 -1.49 22.72 -1.62
CA GLY A 425 -1.86 24.02 -2.21
C GLY A 425 -3.20 24.52 -1.67
N ALA A 426 -3.25 25.81 -1.28
CA ALA A 426 -4.39 26.42 -0.59
C ALA A 426 -5.71 26.46 -1.38
N ASN A 427 -6.84 26.60 -0.65
CA ASN A 427 -8.23 26.86 -1.09
C ASN A 427 -8.58 26.50 -2.54
N VAL A 428 -8.99 25.26 -2.76
CA VAL A 428 -9.38 24.82 -4.10
C VAL A 428 -10.76 24.18 -4.12
N MET A 429 -11.51 24.51 -5.18
CA MET A 429 -12.76 23.89 -5.58
C MET A 429 -12.72 22.37 -5.44
N LEU A 430 -13.85 21.77 -5.05
CA LEU A 430 -13.97 20.34 -4.76
C LEU A 430 -13.86 19.52 -6.05
N GLY A 431 -12.78 18.75 -6.17
CA GLY A 431 -12.60 17.81 -7.27
C GLY A 431 -13.49 16.58 -7.13
N THR A 432 -13.96 16.06 -8.26
CA THR A 432 -14.67 14.78 -8.33
C THR A 432 -13.68 13.61 -8.19
N VAL A 433 -14.07 12.59 -7.42
CA VAL A 433 -13.35 11.32 -7.32
C VAL A 433 -14.18 10.27 -8.04
N THR A 434 -13.58 9.62 -9.04
CA THR A 434 -14.27 8.63 -9.89
C THR A 434 -13.90 7.21 -9.46
N PRO A 435 -14.87 6.37 -9.05
CA PRO A 435 -14.64 4.94 -8.91
C PRO A 435 -14.31 4.30 -10.25
N MET A 436 -13.32 3.40 -10.27
CA MET A 436 -12.95 2.66 -11.47
C MET A 436 -13.97 1.53 -11.74
N PRO A 437 -14.11 1.07 -13.00
CA PRO A 437 -15.02 -0.04 -13.35
C PRO A 437 -14.75 -1.35 -12.59
N ASP A 438 -13.54 -1.54 -12.07
CA ASP A 438 -13.19 -2.69 -11.22
C ASP A 438 -13.84 -2.68 -9.83
N GLY A 439 -14.41 -1.56 -9.39
CA GLY A 439 -15.04 -1.39 -8.07
C GLY A 439 -14.07 -1.42 -6.88
N LYS A 440 -12.75 -1.46 -7.14
CA LYS A 440 -11.67 -1.63 -6.15
C LYS A 440 -10.67 -0.49 -6.15
N ARG A 441 -10.74 0.42 -7.13
CA ARG A 441 -9.95 1.65 -7.19
C ARG A 441 -10.83 2.87 -7.34
N SER A 442 -10.31 4.02 -6.90
CA SER A 442 -10.88 5.33 -7.18
C SER A 442 -9.77 6.32 -7.50
N VAL A 443 -10.03 7.22 -8.45
CA VAL A 443 -9.07 8.21 -8.94
C VAL A 443 -9.63 9.61 -8.74
N GLY A 444 -8.81 10.52 -8.24
CA GLY A 444 -9.11 11.95 -8.18
C GLY A 444 -7.87 12.80 -8.41
N ALA A 445 -8.05 14.07 -8.75
CA ALA A 445 -6.98 15.06 -8.76
C ALA A 445 -7.01 15.84 -7.43
N LEU A 446 -5.86 16.12 -6.84
CA LEU A 446 -5.73 16.94 -5.63
C LEU A 446 -4.71 18.06 -5.83
N PRO A 447 -4.93 19.24 -5.23
CA PRO A 447 -3.98 20.33 -5.27
C PRO A 447 -2.77 20.09 -4.35
N TYR A 448 -1.58 20.53 -4.78
CA TYR A 448 -0.35 20.53 -3.98
C TYR A 448 0.45 21.81 -4.21
N LEU A 449 1.40 22.14 -3.33
CA LEU A 449 2.30 23.30 -3.53
C LEU A 449 3.52 22.91 -4.37
N SER A 450 3.74 23.66 -5.44
CA SER A 450 4.99 23.70 -6.19
C SER A 450 5.82 24.90 -5.72
N GLU A 451 7.11 24.68 -5.42
CA GLU A 451 8.05 25.75 -5.11
C GLU A 451 8.65 26.31 -6.39
N VAL A 452 8.37 27.57 -6.72
CA VAL A 452 9.04 28.26 -7.82
C VAL A 452 10.14 29.14 -7.26
N SER A 453 11.39 28.85 -7.63
CA SER A 453 12.55 29.68 -7.26
C SER A 453 12.61 30.91 -8.17
N GLY A 454 12.27 32.08 -7.64
CA GLY A 454 12.44 33.38 -8.30
C GLY A 454 13.55 34.23 -7.65
N PRO A 455 14.16 35.19 -8.36
CA PRO A 455 15.12 36.12 -7.78
C PRO A 455 14.37 37.04 -6.79
N ALA A 456 14.63 36.85 -5.49
CA ALA A 456 14.19 37.65 -4.34
C ALA A 456 12.87 37.31 -3.63
N THR A 457 11.99 36.44 -4.13
CA THR A 457 10.88 35.86 -3.35
C THR A 457 10.54 34.44 -3.80
N THR A 458 10.41 33.50 -2.86
CA THR A 458 9.89 32.15 -3.14
C THR A 458 8.36 32.25 -3.24
N THR A 459 7.82 32.42 -4.43
CA THR A 459 6.37 32.34 -4.66
C THR A 459 5.97 30.87 -4.79
N ARG A 460 5.29 30.34 -3.76
CA ARG A 460 4.74 28.98 -3.79
C ARG A 460 3.39 29.00 -4.52
N LEU A 461 3.26 28.20 -5.58
CA LEU A 461 2.06 28.11 -6.41
C LEU A 461 1.37 26.75 -6.26
N CYS A 462 0.10 26.67 -6.60
CA CYS A 462 -0.68 25.43 -6.52
C CYS A 462 -0.63 24.65 -7.85
N ALA A 463 -0.47 23.33 -7.77
CA ALA A 463 -0.34 22.41 -8.90
C ALA A 463 -1.22 21.16 -8.66
N LEU A 464 -1.35 20.22 -9.61
CA LEU A 464 -2.27 19.06 -9.47
C LEU A 464 -1.54 17.72 -9.42
N ARG A 465 -2.00 16.84 -8.53
CA ARG A 465 -1.60 15.43 -8.44
C ARG A 465 -2.78 14.53 -8.70
N THR A 466 -2.57 13.50 -9.51
CA THR A 466 -3.51 12.39 -9.64
C THR A 466 -3.27 11.43 -8.47
N VAL A 467 -4.29 11.19 -7.64
CA VAL A 467 -4.26 10.29 -6.50
C VAL A 467 -5.13 9.08 -6.80
N VAL A 468 -4.58 7.90 -6.56
CA VAL A 468 -5.26 6.61 -6.69
C VAL A 468 -5.35 5.98 -5.31
N MET A 469 -6.59 5.76 -4.87
CA MET A 469 -6.89 4.89 -3.74
C MET A 469 -7.25 3.51 -4.29
N ALA A 470 -6.68 2.47 -3.68
CA ALA A 470 -6.93 1.09 -4.05
C ALA A 470 -7.23 0.25 -2.81
N ILE A 471 -8.08 -0.75 -2.96
CA ILE A 471 -8.40 -1.74 -1.92
C ILE A 471 -8.23 -3.15 -2.48
N ARG A 472 -8.31 -4.15 -1.59
CA ARG A 472 -8.26 -5.56 -1.99
C ARG A 472 -6.95 -5.93 -2.69
N ASP A 473 -7.07 -6.73 -3.73
CA ASP A 473 -6.05 -7.19 -4.67
C ASP A 473 -5.52 -6.09 -5.60
N MET A 474 -6.12 -4.88 -5.59
CA MET A 474 -5.62 -3.74 -6.39
C MET A 474 -4.65 -2.83 -5.62
N ARG A 475 -4.38 -3.12 -4.34
CA ARG A 475 -3.39 -2.39 -3.53
C ARG A 475 -1.99 -2.50 -4.14
N PRO A 476 -1.06 -1.57 -3.83
CA PRO A 476 0.32 -1.66 -4.29
C PRO A 476 0.93 -3.03 -3.95
N VAL A 477 1.77 -3.55 -4.85
CA VAL A 477 2.25 -4.94 -4.79
C VAL A 477 2.86 -5.29 -3.44
N ASP A 478 3.62 -4.39 -2.82
CA ASP A 478 4.29 -4.60 -1.52
C ASP A 478 3.60 -3.92 -0.33
N HIS A 479 2.30 -3.66 -0.46
CA HIS A 479 1.48 -3.19 0.64
C HIS A 479 1.53 -4.19 1.82
N ASP A 480 1.45 -3.68 3.05
CA ASP A 480 1.60 -4.44 4.30
C ASP A 480 2.98 -5.11 4.49
N ARG A 481 4.01 -4.62 3.80
CA ARG A 481 5.41 -5.02 4.07
C ARG A 481 5.71 -4.75 5.54
N SER A 482 6.09 -5.80 6.26
CA SER A 482 6.39 -5.72 7.68
C SER A 482 7.90 -5.74 7.95
N VAL A 483 8.32 -4.96 8.93
CA VAL A 483 9.69 -4.92 9.46
C VAL A 483 9.59 -5.00 10.97
N GLN A 484 10.16 -6.06 11.55
CA GLN A 484 10.29 -6.15 13.00
C GLN A 484 11.58 -5.45 13.44
N TYR A 485 11.46 -4.55 14.42
CA TYR A 485 12.63 -4.00 15.11
C TYR A 485 12.27 -3.69 16.56
N GLY A 486 13.19 -4.01 17.48
CA GLY A 486 12.92 -3.90 18.91
C GLY A 486 11.74 -4.79 19.33
N ARG A 487 10.76 -4.20 20.03
CA ARG A 487 9.60 -4.91 20.62
C ARG A 487 8.32 -4.82 19.78
N GLU A 488 8.35 -4.08 18.67
CA GLU A 488 7.22 -3.82 17.79
C GLU A 488 7.49 -4.32 16.37
N MET A 489 6.43 -4.48 15.59
CA MET A 489 6.51 -4.71 14.15
C MET A 489 5.86 -3.55 13.42
N TYR A 490 6.54 -2.98 12.43
CA TYR A 490 6.07 -1.86 11.62
C TYR A 490 5.58 -2.36 10.26
N CYS A 491 4.46 -1.83 9.76
CA CYS A 491 3.85 -2.27 8.50
C CYS A 491 3.59 -1.11 7.55
N SER A 492 3.99 -1.25 6.28
CA SER A 492 3.70 -0.27 5.22
C SER A 492 2.22 -0.22 4.90
N GLY A 493 1.78 0.89 4.29
CA GLY A 493 0.42 1.10 3.81
C GLY A 493 0.05 2.58 3.73
N ALA A 494 -1.22 2.88 3.49
CA ALA A 494 -1.70 4.27 3.48
C ALA A 494 -1.37 5.03 4.77
N VAL A 495 -1.38 4.32 5.91
CA VAL A 495 -0.83 4.78 7.18
C VAL A 495 0.22 3.79 7.61
N LEU A 496 1.46 4.26 7.83
CA LEU A 496 2.48 3.47 8.52
C LEU A 496 1.88 2.99 9.84
N SER A 497 1.89 1.69 10.09
CA SER A 497 1.27 1.11 11.28
C SER A 497 2.32 0.39 12.13
N ALA A 498 2.08 0.27 13.43
CA ALA A 498 2.87 -0.51 14.37
C ALA A 498 1.98 -1.54 15.08
N TYR A 499 2.55 -2.71 15.37
CA TYR A 499 1.91 -3.79 16.12
C TYR A 499 2.66 -4.03 17.43
N ASP A 500 1.95 -3.91 18.55
CA ASP A 500 2.50 -4.08 19.89
C ASP A 500 2.22 -5.46 20.52
N GLY A 501 1.53 -6.36 19.80
CA GLY A 501 1.05 -7.65 20.30
C GLY A 501 -0.37 -7.68 20.83
N ARG A 502 -1.01 -6.52 20.92
CA ARG A 502 -2.41 -6.41 21.33
C ARG A 502 -3.28 -5.83 20.23
N LEU A 503 -2.81 -4.78 19.57
CA LEU A 503 -3.52 -4.12 18.48
C LEU A 503 -2.56 -3.63 17.41
N LEU A 504 -3.08 -3.52 16.18
CA LEU A 504 -2.38 -2.85 15.08
C LEU A 504 -2.84 -1.40 15.06
N PHE A 505 -1.92 -0.47 15.35
CA PHE A 505 -2.22 0.95 15.39
C PHE A 505 -1.43 1.75 14.35
N ASP A 506 -1.91 2.93 14.02
CA ASP A 506 -1.21 3.91 13.23
C ASP A 506 0.05 4.43 13.96
N TYR A 507 1.13 4.57 13.22
CA TYR A 507 2.42 5.03 13.72
C TYR A 507 2.38 6.52 14.03
N GLY A 508 2.93 6.93 15.18
CA GLY A 508 3.02 8.33 15.56
C GLY A 508 1.64 9.01 15.55
N TRP A 509 1.56 10.27 15.16
CA TRP A 509 0.31 11.01 15.05
C TRP A 509 0.22 11.71 13.69
N SER A 510 -0.97 11.72 13.08
CA SER A 510 -1.18 12.32 11.76
C SER A 510 -0.97 13.83 11.75
N ARG A 511 -1.10 14.48 12.91
CA ARG A 511 -0.86 15.91 13.13
C ARG A 511 -0.55 16.19 14.59
N GLU A 512 0.17 17.28 14.83
CA GLU A 512 0.44 17.88 16.13
C GLU A 512 -0.83 18.35 16.85
N PRO A 513 -0.83 18.47 18.18
CA PRO A 513 -1.91 19.16 18.87
C PRO A 513 -1.85 20.66 18.55
N GLU A 514 -2.95 21.36 18.81
CA GLU A 514 -3.06 22.79 18.61
C GLU A 514 -3.54 23.42 19.90
N ILE A 515 -2.77 24.38 20.42
CA ILE A 515 -3.27 25.24 21.50
C ILE A 515 -4.06 26.36 20.85
N VAL A 516 -5.32 26.46 21.22
CA VAL A 516 -6.28 27.36 20.59
C VAL A 516 -6.46 28.62 21.40
N ASN A 517 -6.46 28.48 22.71
CA ASN A 517 -6.67 29.58 23.62
C ASN A 517 -5.97 29.28 24.95
N VAL A 518 -5.44 30.34 25.57
CA VAL A 518 -4.99 30.31 26.95
C VAL A 518 -5.55 31.55 27.63
N ALA A 519 -6.46 31.34 28.57
CA ALA A 519 -7.18 32.42 29.24
C ALA A 519 -7.26 32.20 30.75
N GLN A 520 -7.45 33.29 31.50
CA GLN A 520 -7.69 33.17 32.94
C GLN A 520 -9.08 32.56 33.19
N ASN A 521 -9.16 31.56 34.06
CA ASN A 521 -10.41 30.95 34.48
C ASN A 521 -10.46 30.75 36.00
N GLY A 522 -10.57 31.85 36.75
CA GLY A 522 -10.71 31.86 38.20
C GLY A 522 -9.40 31.93 38.99
N THR A 523 -9.46 31.53 40.26
CA THR A 523 -8.35 31.56 41.22
C THR A 523 -7.57 30.25 41.24
N GLY A 524 -6.26 30.34 41.43
CA GLY A 524 -5.34 29.21 41.51
C GLY A 524 -4.06 29.58 42.25
N SER A 525 -2.99 28.84 42.02
CA SER A 525 -1.69 29.06 42.68
C SER A 525 -0.61 29.58 41.72
N MET A 526 -0.98 30.00 40.52
CA MET A 526 0.01 30.56 39.58
C MET A 526 0.53 31.91 40.09
N GLY A 527 1.85 32.10 40.02
CA GLY A 527 2.48 33.39 40.31
C GLY A 527 2.22 34.38 39.16
N ALA A 528 2.24 35.69 39.46
CA ALA A 528 2.13 36.70 38.42
C ALA A 528 3.32 36.63 37.45
N GLY A 529 3.06 36.68 36.15
CA GLY A 529 4.13 36.62 35.15
C GLY A 529 3.67 36.17 33.77
N LEU A 530 4.63 36.02 32.86
CA LEU A 530 4.41 35.52 31.50
C LEU A 530 4.66 34.01 31.44
N TYR A 531 3.70 33.27 30.91
CA TYR A 531 3.78 31.82 30.73
C TYR A 531 3.53 31.45 29.28
N GLN A 532 4.29 30.52 28.74
CA GLN A 532 4.01 29.90 27.46
C GLN A 532 3.68 28.42 27.64
N TYR A 533 2.87 27.90 26.73
CA TYR A 533 2.42 26.51 26.74
C TYR A 533 2.71 25.84 25.40
N ALA A 534 2.96 24.53 25.45
CA ALA A 534 3.02 23.65 24.28
C ALA A 534 2.38 22.30 24.61
N GLY A 535 1.77 21.65 23.62
CA GLY A 535 1.22 20.29 23.74
C GLY A 535 2.03 19.30 22.91
N VAL A 536 2.19 18.07 23.42
CA VAL A 536 2.71 16.91 22.67
C VAL A 536 1.78 15.75 22.93
N LEU A 537 1.42 15.04 21.86
CA LEU A 537 0.56 13.88 21.98
C LEU A 537 1.43 12.65 22.18
N ALA A 538 1.07 11.77 23.11
CA ALA A 538 1.88 10.61 23.48
C ALA A 538 1.01 9.37 23.66
N TYR A 539 1.52 8.22 23.21
CA TYR A 539 0.91 6.91 23.41
C TYR A 539 2.00 5.92 23.82
N ARG A 540 1.81 5.27 24.97
CA ARG A 540 2.67 4.15 25.37
C ARG A 540 2.02 2.85 24.90
N SER A 541 2.71 2.12 24.03
CA SER A 541 2.24 0.83 23.53
C SER A 541 2.32 -0.26 24.59
N SER A 542 1.61 -1.37 24.36
CA SER A 542 1.66 -2.54 25.26
C SER A 542 3.05 -3.19 25.29
N ALA A 543 3.86 -2.95 24.25
CA ALA A 543 5.27 -3.34 24.17
C ALA A 543 6.21 -2.42 24.98
N GLY A 544 5.70 -1.29 25.50
CA GLY A 544 6.43 -0.34 26.33
C GLY A 544 7.12 0.79 25.56
N VAL A 545 6.96 0.86 24.23
CA VAL A 545 7.52 1.91 23.36
C VAL A 545 6.62 3.14 23.41
N VAL A 546 7.22 4.33 23.49
CA VAL A 546 6.49 5.61 23.48
C VAL A 546 6.45 6.18 22.06
N HIS A 547 5.25 6.34 21.54
CA HIS A 547 4.98 7.07 20.30
C HIS A 547 4.59 8.50 20.67
N ARG A 548 5.16 9.50 19.98
CA ARG A 548 4.85 10.91 20.22
C ARG A 548 4.60 11.69 18.92
N SER A 549 3.96 12.84 19.03
CA SER A 549 3.77 13.79 17.92
C SER A 549 4.82 14.89 17.90
N ALA A 550 4.80 15.68 16.84
CA ALA A 550 5.37 17.02 16.81
C ALA A 550 4.68 17.89 17.89
N PRO A 551 5.39 18.85 18.51
CA PRO A 551 4.78 19.79 19.44
C PRO A 551 3.81 20.75 18.74
N SER A 552 2.81 21.22 19.49
CA SER A 552 1.97 22.32 19.03
C SER A 552 2.79 23.58 18.78
N ALA A 553 2.32 24.43 17.87
CA ALA A 553 2.78 25.81 17.81
C ALA A 553 2.49 26.52 19.15
N MET A 554 3.41 27.38 19.58
CA MET A 554 3.24 28.19 20.79
C MET A 554 2.44 29.45 20.44
N LEU A 555 1.43 29.76 21.26
CA LEU A 555 0.76 31.06 21.20
C LEU A 555 1.64 32.15 21.85
N ALA A 556 1.21 33.40 21.71
CA ALA A 556 1.79 34.51 22.47
C ALA A 556 1.77 34.18 23.97
N PRO A 557 2.78 34.62 24.75
CA PRO A 557 2.82 34.39 26.19
C PRO A 557 1.53 34.85 26.89
N TYR A 558 0.95 33.96 27.68
CA TYR A 558 -0.18 34.25 28.55
C TYR A 558 0.31 35.06 29.76
N THR A 559 -0.35 36.19 30.04
CA THR A 559 -0.06 37.00 31.23
C THR A 559 -0.94 36.54 32.38
N ALA A 560 -0.35 35.87 33.36
CA ALA A 560 -1.04 35.43 34.56
C ALA A 560 -1.05 36.53 35.62
N ALA A 561 -2.21 36.77 36.24
CA ALA A 561 -2.31 37.52 37.49
C ALA A 561 -1.80 36.69 38.69
N ALA A 562 -1.49 37.34 39.81
CA ALA A 562 -1.13 36.62 41.04
C ALA A 562 -2.31 35.74 41.52
N ASN A 563 -2.01 34.51 41.94
CA ASN A 563 -2.98 33.52 42.41
C ASN A 563 -4.08 33.22 41.37
N SER A 564 -3.71 33.20 40.09
CA SER A 564 -4.63 32.88 39.01
C SER A 564 -4.64 31.39 38.67
N ARG A 565 -5.63 31.00 37.88
CA ARG A 565 -5.71 29.71 37.19
C ARG A 565 -5.88 29.96 35.70
N ALA A 566 -5.06 29.31 34.89
CA ALA A 566 -5.16 29.36 33.44
C ALA A 566 -6.00 28.17 32.92
N GLN A 567 -6.84 28.42 31.93
CA GLN A 567 -7.46 27.39 31.12
C GLN A 567 -6.69 27.33 29.78
N VAL A 568 -6.14 26.17 29.48
CA VAL A 568 -5.43 25.87 28.24
C VAL A 568 -6.33 24.98 27.38
N ASP A 569 -6.83 25.53 26.29
CA ASP A 569 -7.73 24.85 25.37
C ASP A 569 -6.92 24.24 24.22
N LEU A 570 -6.90 22.91 24.13
CA LEU A 570 -6.18 22.16 23.10
C LEU A 570 -7.13 21.46 22.14
N ARG A 571 -6.77 21.44 20.86
CA ARG A 571 -7.37 20.58 19.85
C ARG A 571 -6.38 19.54 19.38
N THR A 572 -6.93 18.42 18.95
CA THR A 572 -6.18 17.22 18.63
C THR A 572 -6.81 16.53 17.44
N VAL A 573 -6.05 15.71 16.72
CA VAL A 573 -6.62 14.85 15.68
C VAL A 573 -7.62 13.88 16.28
N CYS A 574 -8.69 13.63 15.55
CA CYS A 574 -9.86 12.99 16.11
C CYS A 574 -9.92 11.53 15.61
N THR A 575 -9.91 10.59 16.56
CA THR A 575 -9.78 9.12 16.39
C THR A 575 -8.60 8.61 15.56
N GLN A 576 -7.72 7.90 16.25
CA GLN A 576 -6.68 7.04 15.71
C GLN A 576 -6.93 5.62 16.23
N SER A 577 -6.40 4.59 15.57
CA SER A 577 -6.58 3.18 15.97
C SER A 577 -5.98 2.80 17.33
N LYS A 578 -5.29 3.74 17.99
CA LYS A 578 -4.72 3.61 19.34
C LYS A 578 -5.77 3.58 20.47
N ALA A 579 -7.07 3.76 20.18
CA ALA A 579 -8.16 3.67 21.15
C ALA A 579 -9.04 2.42 20.89
N THR A 580 -9.27 1.58 21.90
CA THR A 580 -10.17 0.40 21.82
C THR A 580 -11.62 0.75 22.22
N ALA A 581 -12.67 0.05 21.77
CA ALA A 581 -12.75 -1.31 21.20
C ALA A 581 -13.58 -1.35 19.88
N GLU A 582 -13.02 -1.90 18.80
CA GLU A 582 -13.61 -2.06 17.44
C GLU A 582 -14.24 -0.79 16.81
N ASN A 583 -13.39 0.12 16.30
CA ASN A 583 -13.65 0.99 15.13
C ASN A 583 -14.87 1.94 15.12
N GLY A 584 -15.43 2.39 16.25
CA GLY A 584 -16.36 3.54 16.19
C GLY A 584 -17.23 3.88 17.39
N ASP A 585 -17.17 3.15 18.50
CA ASP A 585 -18.00 3.48 19.67
C ASP A 585 -17.18 3.46 20.97
N ILE A 586 -16.80 4.65 21.45
CA ILE A 586 -16.18 4.80 22.78
C ILE A 586 -17.31 4.91 23.81
N ALA A 587 -18.07 3.82 23.96
CA ALA A 587 -18.97 3.68 25.10
C ALA A 587 -18.12 3.34 26.32
N SER A 588 -17.74 4.39 27.06
CA SER A 588 -17.30 4.43 28.46
C SER A 588 -16.40 3.29 28.98
N VAL A 589 -15.23 3.67 29.51
CA VAL A 589 -14.51 3.09 30.67
C VAL A 589 -13.02 2.79 30.36
N ALA A 590 -12.17 3.38 31.20
CA ALA A 590 -10.71 3.34 31.32
C ALA A 590 -9.93 4.36 30.45
N PRO A 591 -8.97 5.11 31.04
CA PRO A 591 -8.14 6.04 30.28
C PRO A 591 -7.40 5.25 29.20
N THR A 592 -7.61 5.66 27.95
CA THR A 592 -6.75 5.26 26.84
C THR A 592 -5.30 5.57 27.23
N THR A 593 -4.34 4.73 26.85
CA THR A 593 -2.90 4.99 27.06
C THR A 593 -2.40 6.19 26.24
N SER A 594 -3.28 6.85 25.50
CA SER A 594 -3.05 8.11 24.79
C SER A 594 -3.29 9.31 25.71
N ALA A 595 -2.27 10.14 25.90
CA ALA A 595 -2.32 11.34 26.72
C ALA A 595 -1.86 12.57 25.93
N ILE A 596 -2.33 13.74 26.37
CA ILE A 596 -1.81 15.03 25.93
C ILE A 596 -0.80 15.50 26.98
N LEU A 597 0.49 15.46 26.66
CA LEU A 597 1.54 16.01 27.50
C LEU A 597 1.58 17.53 27.30
N VAL A 598 1.28 18.28 28.35
CA VAL A 598 1.31 19.75 28.32
C VAL A 598 2.60 20.23 28.97
N TYR A 599 3.28 21.14 28.31
CA TYR A 599 4.49 21.79 28.77
C TYR A 599 4.20 23.25 29.05
N ARG A 600 4.84 23.80 30.09
CA ARG A 600 4.73 25.21 30.51
C ARG A 600 6.10 25.77 30.85
N THR A 601 6.31 27.06 30.63
CA THR A 601 7.49 27.77 31.15
C THR A 601 7.34 28.09 32.63
N THR A 602 8.45 28.33 33.33
CA THR A 602 8.38 29.12 34.58
C THR A 602 8.15 30.60 34.23
N ALA A 603 7.63 31.38 35.17
CA ALA A 603 7.30 32.79 34.95
C ALA A 603 8.47 33.57 34.30
N GLY A 604 8.24 34.09 33.09
CA GLY A 604 9.19 34.92 32.34
C GLY A 604 10.43 34.21 31.78
N GLN A 605 10.50 32.88 31.83
CA GLN A 605 11.62 32.11 31.30
C GLN A 605 11.28 31.43 29.96
N PRO A 606 12.27 31.12 29.10
CA PRO A 606 12.03 30.54 27.77
C PRO A 606 11.87 29.01 27.74
N GLN A 607 12.34 28.30 28.77
CA GLN A 607 12.38 26.84 28.80
C GLN A 607 11.00 26.25 29.13
N LEU A 608 10.54 25.30 28.31
CA LEU A 608 9.28 24.57 28.50
C LEU A 608 9.53 23.27 29.25
N TYR A 609 8.83 23.09 30.37
CA TYR A 609 8.91 21.93 31.25
C TYR A 609 7.58 21.19 31.30
N GLU A 610 7.62 19.87 31.43
CA GLU A 610 6.41 19.04 31.46
C GLU A 610 5.55 19.34 32.71
N LEU A 611 4.37 19.91 32.47
CA LEU A 611 3.37 20.27 33.50
C LEU A 611 2.52 19.05 33.89
N THR A 612 2.27 18.14 32.94
CA THR A 612 1.57 16.87 33.16
C THR A 612 2.44 15.90 33.96
N ILE A 613 1.82 15.14 34.87
CA ILE A 613 2.44 13.99 35.53
C ILE A 613 1.44 12.84 35.46
N LEU A 614 1.70 11.92 34.54
CA LEU A 614 0.86 10.75 34.35
C LEU A 614 0.97 9.78 35.55
N PRO A 615 -0.13 9.12 35.96
CA PRO A 615 -1.47 9.21 35.41
C PRO A 615 -2.39 10.28 36.05
N ASN A 616 -2.01 10.87 37.19
CA ASN A 616 -2.99 11.47 38.12
C ASN A 616 -2.89 12.99 38.34
N VAL A 617 -1.81 13.67 37.93
CA VAL A 617 -1.62 15.10 38.26
C VAL A 617 -1.52 15.93 36.99
N ASN A 618 -2.37 16.96 36.89
CA ASN A 618 -2.54 17.80 35.70
C ASN A 618 -2.70 16.99 34.41
N ALA A 619 -3.23 15.77 34.51
CA ALA A 619 -3.32 14.86 33.38
C ALA A 619 -4.49 15.29 32.49
N LEU A 620 -4.19 15.54 31.21
CA LEU A 620 -5.21 15.73 30.19
C LEU A 620 -5.28 14.46 29.33
N THR A 621 -6.35 13.69 29.53
CA THR A 621 -6.66 12.55 28.66
C THR A 621 -7.26 13.06 27.35
N PHE A 622 -6.86 12.43 26.25
CA PHE A 622 -7.42 12.73 24.95
C PHE A 622 -8.86 12.21 24.85
N ASP A 623 -9.85 13.11 24.79
CA ASP A 623 -11.22 12.77 24.43
C ASP A 623 -11.46 13.07 22.93
N PRO A 624 -11.55 12.04 22.07
CA PRO A 624 -11.85 12.20 20.65
C PRO A 624 -13.31 12.59 20.38
N LYS A 625 -14.15 12.73 21.41
CA LYS A 625 -15.54 13.18 21.25
C LYS A 625 -15.71 14.67 21.51
N GLN A 626 -14.66 15.36 21.92
CA GLN A 626 -14.68 16.81 22.16
C GLN A 626 -14.01 17.55 21.02
N THR A 627 -14.58 18.71 20.67
CA THR A 627 -13.94 19.64 19.74
C THR A 627 -12.71 20.29 20.33
N THR A 628 -12.65 20.40 21.66
CA THR A 628 -11.58 21.00 22.44
C THR A 628 -11.41 20.22 23.76
N ASN A 629 -10.17 19.87 24.10
CA ASN A 629 -9.77 19.30 25.38
C ASN A 629 -9.13 20.42 26.22
N SER A 630 -9.66 20.70 27.41
CA SER A 630 -9.19 21.83 28.24
C SER A 630 -8.45 21.35 29.49
N LEU A 631 -7.23 21.85 29.70
CA LEU A 631 -6.49 21.70 30.95
C LEU A 631 -6.70 22.94 31.82
N LEU A 632 -7.03 22.75 33.09
CA LEU A 632 -7.01 23.81 34.10
C LEU A 632 -5.67 23.77 34.83
N ASP A 633 -4.81 24.75 34.55
CA ASP A 633 -3.55 24.93 35.23
C ASP A 633 -3.71 25.89 36.42
N ASP A 634 -3.71 25.32 37.61
CA ASP A 634 -3.81 26.02 38.88
C ASP A 634 -2.53 25.92 39.73
N LYS A 635 -1.40 25.47 39.14
CA LYS A 635 -0.19 25.09 39.89
C LYS A 635 0.89 26.16 39.90
N ALA A 636 1.50 26.37 41.07
CA ALA A 636 2.67 27.21 41.24
C ALA A 636 3.92 26.57 40.62
N ASP A 637 4.87 27.40 40.15
CA ASP A 637 6.16 26.92 39.61
C ASP A 637 6.96 26.09 40.62
N ALA A 638 6.86 26.43 41.91
CA ALA A 638 7.57 25.73 42.98
C ALA A 638 6.92 24.38 43.37
N SER A 639 5.68 24.13 42.97
CA SER A 639 4.94 22.93 43.39
C SER A 639 3.83 22.57 42.41
N ILE A 640 4.09 21.59 41.55
CA ILE A 640 3.11 21.06 40.59
C ILE A 640 2.35 19.82 41.09
N GLY A 641 2.82 19.15 42.14
CA GLY A 641 2.35 17.83 42.61
C GLY A 641 1.13 17.81 43.52
N GLY A 642 0.37 18.91 43.67
CA GLY A 642 -0.84 18.96 44.50
C GLY A 642 -0.66 18.58 45.99
N GLY A 643 0.56 18.72 46.53
CA GLY A 643 0.94 18.31 47.89
C GLY A 643 2.40 17.86 48.02
N THR A 644 3.04 17.53 46.90
CA THR A 644 4.48 17.24 46.81
C THR A 644 5.23 18.46 46.25
N ASN A 645 6.29 18.92 46.93
CA ASN A 645 7.15 20.06 46.51
C ASN A 645 8.03 19.72 45.29
N VAL A 646 7.43 19.31 44.18
CA VAL A 646 8.12 19.13 42.90
C VAL A 646 8.06 20.44 42.15
N ALA A 647 9.22 21.06 41.95
CA ALA A 647 9.34 22.29 41.17
C ALA A 647 9.26 21.99 39.66
N LEU A 648 8.54 22.82 38.90
CA LEU A 648 8.37 22.69 37.45
C LEU A 648 9.73 22.63 36.73
N ALA A 649 10.70 23.46 37.13
CA ALA A 649 12.03 23.52 36.53
C ALA A 649 12.86 22.22 36.66
N THR A 650 12.44 21.26 37.50
CA THR A 650 13.10 19.94 37.63
C THR A 650 12.50 18.87 36.73
N ARG A 651 11.42 19.20 36.01
CA ARG A 651 10.72 18.29 35.10
C ARG A 651 11.44 18.17 33.76
N PRO A 652 11.17 17.12 32.98
CA PRO A 652 11.70 16.99 31.62
C PRO A 652 11.32 18.19 30.76
N THR A 653 12.28 18.65 29.96
CA THR A 653 12.07 19.72 28.99
C THR A 653 11.47 19.17 27.71
N ILE A 654 10.76 20.00 26.95
CA ILE A 654 10.26 19.58 25.64
C ILE A 654 11.41 19.18 24.71
N TYR A 655 11.27 18.03 24.05
CA TYR A 655 12.37 17.41 23.30
C TYR A 655 12.92 18.28 22.15
N THR A 656 12.07 19.12 21.54
CA THR A 656 12.48 20.02 20.45
C THR A 656 13.35 21.18 20.92
N GLN A 657 13.23 21.61 22.18
CA GLN A 657 14.17 22.58 22.77
C GLN A 657 15.54 21.95 23.05
N GLY A 658 15.63 20.61 23.11
CA GLY A 658 16.88 19.87 23.14
C GLY A 658 17.57 19.74 21.77
N GLY A 659 17.05 20.40 20.73
CA GLY A 659 17.59 20.36 19.36
C GLY A 659 17.10 19.18 18.52
N VAL A 660 16.29 18.29 19.06
CA VAL A 660 15.73 17.15 18.31
C VAL A 660 14.62 17.63 17.36
N LEU A 661 14.64 17.20 16.10
CA LEU A 661 13.60 17.53 15.12
C LEU A 661 12.21 17.03 15.56
N PRO A 662 11.10 17.64 15.14
CA PRO A 662 9.77 17.16 15.49
C PRO A 662 9.45 15.77 14.90
N ASP A 663 8.70 14.95 15.65
CA ASP A 663 8.25 13.63 15.21
C ASP A 663 6.94 13.73 14.43
N GLU A 664 7.01 13.53 13.12
CA GLU A 664 5.87 13.55 12.21
C GLU A 664 5.49 12.13 11.74
N GLN A 665 4.23 11.92 11.37
CA GLN A 665 3.82 10.69 10.66
C GLN A 665 4.23 10.80 9.18
N PRO A 666 4.93 9.82 8.59
CA PRO A 666 5.28 9.88 7.17
C PRO A 666 4.03 9.74 6.27
N PRO A 667 4.13 10.12 4.98
CA PRO A 667 3.11 9.79 3.97
C PRO A 667 2.90 8.28 3.81
N ALA A 668 1.89 7.90 3.03
CA ALA A 668 1.65 6.51 2.65
C ALA A 668 2.89 5.87 2.05
N PHE A 669 3.22 4.66 2.50
CA PHE A 669 4.34 3.88 1.96
C PHE A 669 3.87 2.73 1.09
N VAL A 670 4.55 2.56 -0.05
CA VAL A 670 4.37 1.41 -0.94
C VAL A 670 5.15 0.19 -0.45
N THR A 671 6.34 0.42 0.10
CA THR A 671 7.23 -0.59 0.69
C THR A 671 8.15 0.05 1.72
N MET A 672 8.79 -0.77 2.55
CA MET A 672 9.78 -0.33 3.54
C MET A 672 10.91 -1.33 3.72
N THR A 673 12.04 -0.85 4.24
CA THR A 673 13.17 -1.67 4.67
C THR A 673 13.83 -1.09 5.92
N LEU A 674 14.66 -1.91 6.57
CA LEU A 674 15.51 -1.48 7.68
C LEU A 674 16.94 -1.31 7.17
N HIS A 675 17.56 -0.16 7.46
CA HIS A 675 18.97 0.07 7.17
C HIS A 675 19.58 1.00 8.23
N LYS A 676 20.75 0.64 8.77
CA LYS A 676 21.46 1.36 9.84
C LYS A 676 20.54 1.80 10.99
N SER A 677 19.81 0.84 11.55
CA SER A 677 18.88 1.08 12.66
C SER A 677 17.86 2.20 12.38
N ARG A 678 17.41 2.34 11.13
CA ARG A 678 16.36 3.27 10.70
C ARG A 678 15.37 2.56 9.80
N LEU A 679 14.11 2.99 9.89
CA LEU A 679 13.09 2.63 8.92
C LEU A 679 13.24 3.52 7.69
N TRP A 680 13.25 2.90 6.51
CA TRP A 680 13.25 3.57 5.22
C TRP A 680 12.00 3.17 4.44
N GLY A 681 11.29 4.13 3.86
CA GLY A 681 10.04 3.88 3.15
C GLY A 681 9.97 4.64 1.83
N ILE A 682 9.45 3.97 0.79
CA ILE A 682 9.13 4.62 -0.48
C ILE A 682 7.71 5.18 -0.37
N ASP A 683 7.55 6.49 -0.61
CA ASP A 683 6.25 7.14 -0.56
C ASP A 683 5.31 6.70 -1.71
N GLY A 684 4.03 7.04 -1.61
CA GLY A 684 3.05 6.77 -2.65
C GLY A 684 3.33 7.44 -4.00
N SER A 685 4.24 8.43 -4.07
CA SER A 685 4.71 9.00 -5.33
C SER A 685 5.73 8.13 -6.07
N GLN A 686 6.40 7.24 -5.34
CA GLN A 686 7.58 6.50 -5.80
C GLN A 686 8.75 7.41 -6.21
N ARG A 687 8.72 8.71 -5.89
CA ARG A 687 9.79 9.68 -6.15
C ARG A 687 10.50 10.13 -4.89
N LYS A 688 9.99 9.80 -3.71
CA LYS A 688 10.59 10.18 -2.43
C LYS A 688 10.83 8.97 -1.56
N VAL A 689 12.01 8.94 -0.96
CA VAL A 689 12.36 7.97 0.08
C VAL A 689 12.48 8.70 1.40
N TRP A 690 11.67 8.28 2.36
CA TRP A 690 11.68 8.80 3.73
C TRP A 690 12.52 7.90 4.62
N PHE A 691 13.21 8.48 5.60
CA PHE A 691 13.91 7.73 6.63
C PHE A 691 13.62 8.27 8.03
N SER A 692 13.60 7.37 9.01
CA SER A 692 13.39 7.73 10.41
C SER A 692 14.69 8.22 11.08
N LYS A 693 14.55 8.76 12.28
CA LYS A 693 15.63 8.82 13.28
C LYS A 693 16.17 7.42 13.58
N SER A 694 17.38 7.34 14.11
CA SER A 694 17.97 6.06 14.52
C SER A 694 17.23 5.53 15.74
N PHE A 695 16.93 4.23 15.76
CA PHE A 695 16.43 3.57 16.97
C PHE A 695 17.49 3.53 18.09
N GLU A 696 18.78 3.65 17.74
CA GLU A 696 19.88 3.62 18.72
C GLU A 696 19.96 4.89 19.56
N ASP A 697 19.34 5.98 19.10
CA ASP A 697 19.33 7.25 19.83
C ASP A 697 18.49 7.14 21.12
N ASP A 698 17.38 6.40 21.09
CA ASP A 698 16.53 6.16 22.25
C ASP A 698 15.64 4.91 22.09
N PHE A 699 16.01 3.82 22.76
CA PHE A 699 15.27 2.55 22.73
C PHE A 699 13.86 2.61 23.38
N GLY A 700 13.55 3.66 24.14
CA GLY A 700 12.26 3.86 24.78
C GLY A 700 11.20 4.49 23.89
N PHE A 701 11.61 5.07 22.75
CA PHE A 701 10.74 5.81 21.84
C PHE A 701 10.68 5.16 20.46
N ALA A 702 9.55 5.35 19.80
CA ALA A 702 9.42 5.02 18.39
C ALA A 702 10.28 5.99 17.54
N PRO A 703 10.91 5.52 16.45
CA PRO A 703 11.86 6.32 15.68
C PRO A 703 11.16 7.43 14.87
N GLY A 704 11.15 8.66 15.37
CA GLY A 704 10.44 9.76 14.71
C GLY A 704 10.86 9.97 13.25
N PHE A 705 9.88 10.23 12.37
CA PHE A 705 10.14 10.77 11.03
C PHE A 705 10.07 12.30 11.07
N SER A 706 10.68 12.96 10.08
CA SER A 706 10.58 14.40 9.93
C SER A 706 10.58 14.75 8.44
N SER A 707 9.91 15.84 8.07
CA SER A 707 9.94 16.38 6.71
C SER A 707 11.33 16.79 6.22
N SER A 708 12.32 16.93 7.11
CA SER A 708 13.73 17.13 6.76
C SER A 708 14.47 15.83 6.40
N PHE A 709 13.90 14.66 6.69
CA PHE A 709 14.52 13.34 6.47
C PHE A 709 13.93 12.64 5.26
N VAL A 710 14.09 13.29 4.10
CA VAL A 710 13.56 12.87 2.81
C VAL A 710 14.63 12.99 1.74
N MET A 711 14.64 12.05 0.80
CA MET A 711 15.49 12.07 -0.38
C MET A 711 14.64 11.94 -1.64
N ASP A 712 14.82 12.89 -2.57
CA ASP A 712 14.07 12.93 -3.83
C ASP A 712 14.82 12.21 -4.96
N PHE A 713 14.06 11.58 -5.87
CA PHE A 713 14.56 10.84 -7.02
C PHE A 713 13.89 11.31 -8.33
N GLU A 714 14.67 11.36 -9.41
CA GLU A 714 14.22 11.77 -10.75
C GLU A 714 13.44 10.69 -11.51
N SER A 715 13.32 9.49 -10.96
CA SER A 715 12.64 8.33 -11.57
C SER A 715 12.01 7.47 -10.50
N ASP A 716 11.01 6.69 -10.89
CA ASP A 716 10.25 5.86 -9.96
C ASP A 716 11.17 4.83 -9.27
N VAL A 717 11.11 4.82 -7.94
CA VAL A 717 11.80 3.87 -7.07
C VAL A 717 10.87 2.71 -6.79
N THR A 718 11.34 1.50 -7.07
CA THR A 718 10.57 0.26 -6.95
C THR A 718 10.89 -0.49 -5.68
N ALA A 719 12.16 -0.54 -5.26
CA ALA A 719 12.57 -1.30 -4.09
C ALA A 719 13.78 -0.70 -3.36
N LEU A 720 13.90 -1.04 -2.07
CA LEU A 720 14.99 -0.67 -1.19
C LEU A 720 15.59 -1.93 -0.55
N ALA A 721 16.91 -1.95 -0.39
CA ALA A 721 17.61 -3.05 0.25
C ALA A 721 18.84 -2.57 1.02
N SER A 722 19.10 -3.19 2.17
CA SER A 722 20.34 -2.99 2.92
C SER A 722 21.44 -3.93 2.41
N LEU A 723 22.63 -3.39 2.15
CA LEU A 723 23.85 -4.11 1.77
C LEU A 723 25.02 -3.56 2.59
N ASP A 724 25.34 -4.21 3.71
CA ASP A 724 26.37 -3.75 4.65
C ASP A 724 26.15 -2.27 5.06
N ASP A 725 27.10 -1.40 4.74
CA ASP A 725 27.10 0.06 4.97
C ASP A 725 26.35 0.86 3.90
N LYS A 726 25.84 0.20 2.85
CA LYS A 726 25.17 0.81 1.69
C LYS A 726 23.68 0.55 1.73
N LEU A 727 22.89 1.60 1.53
CA LEU A 727 21.48 1.45 1.15
C LEU A 727 21.40 1.39 -0.37
N VAL A 728 20.87 0.29 -0.91
CA VAL A 728 20.65 0.12 -2.34
C VAL A 728 19.22 0.53 -2.68
N VAL A 729 19.11 1.39 -3.68
CA VAL A 729 17.85 1.95 -4.20
C VAL A 729 17.70 1.51 -5.65
N MET A 730 16.60 0.82 -5.96
CA MET A 730 16.37 0.22 -7.28
C MET A 730 15.14 0.81 -7.93
N GLY A 731 15.28 1.32 -9.16
CA GLY A 731 14.16 1.59 -10.07
C GLY A 731 13.96 0.44 -11.06
N GLY A 732 13.02 0.59 -12.00
CA GLY A 732 12.71 -0.46 -12.98
C GLY A 732 13.87 -0.85 -13.91
N ASN A 733 14.79 0.07 -14.18
CA ASN A 733 15.91 -0.10 -15.12
C ASN A 733 17.25 0.50 -14.64
N TRP A 734 17.35 0.90 -13.38
CA TRP A 734 18.56 1.51 -12.80
C TRP A 734 18.73 1.10 -11.34
N ILE A 735 19.97 1.14 -10.85
CA ILE A 735 20.32 0.89 -9.46
C ILE A 735 21.27 2.00 -8.98
N ARG A 736 20.98 2.55 -7.80
CA ARG A 736 21.84 3.51 -7.10
C ARG A 736 22.13 2.99 -5.69
N TYR A 737 23.21 3.45 -5.08
CA TYR A 737 23.50 3.19 -3.67
C TYR A 737 23.79 4.49 -2.92
N ILE A 738 23.53 4.48 -1.62
CA ILE A 738 23.74 5.60 -0.71
C ILE A 738 24.69 5.13 0.40
N LEU A 739 25.65 5.99 0.75
CA LEU A 739 26.63 5.80 1.82
C LEU A 739 26.46 6.88 2.89
N GLY A 740 27.09 6.67 4.04
CA GLY A 740 27.09 7.60 5.17
C GLY A 740 26.26 7.08 6.34
N ASP A 741 26.50 7.63 7.53
CA ASP A 741 25.79 7.24 8.76
C ASP A 741 24.46 7.98 8.95
N GLY A 742 24.24 9.01 8.12
CA GLY A 742 23.06 9.86 8.16
C GLY A 742 23.11 10.89 9.29
N PRO A 743 22.14 11.82 9.28
CA PRO A 743 22.06 12.86 10.29
C PRO A 743 21.61 12.31 11.66
N GLY A 744 22.14 12.88 12.73
CA GLY A 744 21.63 12.72 14.09
C GLY A 744 20.18 13.21 14.25
N PRO A 745 19.56 13.06 15.42
CA PRO A 745 18.16 13.40 15.65
C PRO A 745 17.83 14.91 15.49
N ASN A 746 18.85 15.76 15.48
CA ASN A 746 18.79 17.21 15.23
C ASN A 746 18.90 17.61 13.75
N GLY A 747 19.24 16.67 12.85
CA GLY A 747 19.46 16.94 11.43
C GLY A 747 20.83 17.51 11.05
N ALA A 748 21.76 17.70 12.00
CA ALA A 748 23.04 18.38 11.76
C ALA A 748 24.27 17.44 11.71
N ASP A 749 24.25 16.34 12.46
CA ASP A 749 25.44 15.51 12.67
C ASP A 749 25.51 14.33 11.70
N GLY A 750 26.42 14.36 10.73
CA GLY A 750 26.55 13.31 9.70
C GLY A 750 25.65 13.55 8.48
N ILE A 751 26.03 12.99 7.33
CA ILE A 751 25.30 13.18 6.08
C ILE A 751 25.25 11.89 5.27
N PHE A 752 24.09 11.63 4.67
CA PHE A 752 23.99 10.65 3.60
C PHE A 752 24.54 11.27 2.32
N GLN A 753 25.48 10.57 1.69
CA GLN A 753 26.00 10.99 0.40
C GLN A 753 24.89 10.97 -0.65
N PRO A 754 24.91 11.86 -1.65
CA PRO A 754 23.98 11.81 -2.76
C PRO A 754 24.00 10.41 -3.43
N PRO A 755 22.85 9.87 -3.86
CA PRO A 755 22.77 8.55 -4.50
C PRO A 755 23.75 8.41 -5.66
N GLN A 756 24.62 7.40 -5.59
CA GLN A 756 25.62 7.12 -6.62
C GLN A 756 25.11 6.03 -7.57
N PRO A 757 25.20 6.21 -8.91
CA PRO A 757 24.74 5.21 -9.87
C PRO A 757 25.68 4.01 -9.96
N ILE A 758 25.10 2.82 -10.08
CA ILE A 758 25.79 1.62 -10.53
C ILE A 758 25.55 1.52 -12.04
N GLN A 759 26.62 1.36 -12.82
CA GLN A 759 26.53 1.27 -14.28
C GLN A 759 25.90 -0.07 -14.68
N THR A 760 24.59 -0.08 -14.86
CA THR A 760 23.81 -1.24 -15.30
C THR A 760 22.60 -0.77 -16.11
N ASN A 761 22.15 -1.62 -17.04
CA ASN A 761 20.92 -1.40 -17.81
C ASN A 761 19.73 -2.13 -17.19
N THR A 762 19.85 -2.48 -15.91
CA THR A 762 18.90 -3.37 -15.26
C THR A 762 18.57 -2.88 -13.86
N GLY A 763 17.31 -3.06 -13.46
CA GLY A 763 16.80 -2.70 -12.15
C GLY A 763 15.82 -3.76 -11.64
N CYS A 764 14.98 -3.37 -10.68
CA CYS A 764 14.04 -4.26 -10.00
C CYS A 764 12.62 -4.04 -10.50
N ILE A 765 11.91 -5.11 -10.88
CA ILE A 765 10.51 -5.04 -11.33
C ILE A 765 9.51 -5.32 -10.21
N SER A 766 9.92 -6.03 -9.15
CA SER A 766 9.06 -6.42 -8.04
C SER A 766 9.80 -6.33 -6.71
N PRO A 767 9.39 -5.45 -5.78
CA PRO A 767 10.00 -5.37 -4.45
C PRO A 767 9.88 -6.66 -3.63
N ARG A 768 8.85 -7.49 -3.91
CA ARG A 768 8.66 -8.83 -3.29
C ARG A 768 9.81 -9.80 -3.56
N SER A 769 10.58 -9.55 -4.62
CA SER A 769 11.70 -10.39 -5.02
C SER A 769 13.02 -10.04 -4.33
N VAL A 770 13.07 -8.95 -3.57
CA VAL A 770 14.32 -8.45 -3.00
C VAL A 770 14.66 -9.18 -1.71
N VAL A 771 15.86 -9.77 -1.66
CA VAL A 771 16.38 -10.48 -0.49
C VAL A 771 17.87 -10.19 -0.29
N SER A 772 18.24 -9.86 0.94
CA SER A 772 19.64 -9.68 1.35
C SER A 772 20.25 -11.03 1.72
N THR A 773 21.42 -11.32 1.17
CA THR A 773 22.13 -12.60 1.33
C THR A 773 23.61 -12.36 1.62
N PRO A 774 24.37 -13.36 2.12
CA PRO A 774 25.82 -13.22 2.31
C PRO A 774 26.61 -12.89 1.04
N LEU A 775 26.10 -13.24 -0.15
CA LEU A 775 26.74 -12.92 -1.43
C LEU A 775 26.44 -11.49 -1.91
N GLY A 776 25.38 -10.87 -1.37
CA GLY A 776 24.85 -9.58 -1.81
C GLY A 776 23.33 -9.57 -1.84
N ILE A 777 22.72 -8.72 -2.67
CA ILE A 777 21.26 -8.64 -2.81
C ILE A 777 20.82 -9.39 -4.06
N MET A 778 19.87 -10.32 -3.90
CA MET A 778 19.20 -10.93 -5.04
C MET A 778 17.86 -10.25 -5.29
N PHE A 779 17.51 -10.06 -6.56
CA PHE A 779 16.26 -9.40 -6.97
C PHE A 779 15.82 -9.86 -8.37
N GLN A 780 14.55 -9.66 -8.70
CA GLN A 780 14.00 -9.93 -10.03
C GLN A 780 14.10 -8.68 -10.91
N SER A 781 14.78 -8.84 -12.04
CA SER A 781 14.81 -7.89 -13.13
C SER A 781 13.93 -8.32 -14.31
N ALA A 782 13.83 -7.48 -15.34
CA ALA A 782 13.15 -7.83 -16.59
C ALA A 782 13.75 -9.07 -17.30
N ARG A 783 15.00 -9.45 -17.01
CA ARG A 783 15.65 -10.64 -17.58
C ARG A 783 15.49 -11.90 -16.73
N GLY A 784 15.18 -11.76 -15.44
CA GLY A 784 15.07 -12.84 -14.47
C GLY A 784 15.73 -12.48 -13.14
N ILE A 785 16.20 -13.47 -12.38
CA ILE A 785 16.86 -13.22 -11.08
C ILE A 785 18.30 -12.73 -11.28
N GLU A 786 18.67 -11.65 -10.62
CA GLU A 786 20.02 -11.07 -10.63
C GLU A 786 20.57 -10.95 -9.21
N LEU A 787 21.90 -10.97 -9.10
CA LEU A 787 22.64 -10.76 -7.86
C LEU A 787 23.45 -9.47 -8.00
N LEU A 788 23.20 -8.50 -7.12
CA LEU A 788 24.10 -7.40 -6.85
C LEU A 788 25.08 -7.82 -5.76
N SER A 789 26.33 -8.05 -6.14
CA SER A 789 27.39 -8.47 -5.22
C SER A 789 27.74 -7.36 -4.21
N ARG A 790 28.46 -7.74 -3.15
CA ARG A 790 29.04 -6.78 -2.19
C ARG A 790 30.06 -5.82 -2.82
N THR A 791 30.66 -6.19 -3.97
CA THR A 791 31.57 -5.35 -4.76
C THR A 791 30.84 -4.46 -5.76
N LEU A 792 29.50 -4.42 -5.72
CA LEU A 792 28.62 -3.65 -6.60
C LEU A 792 28.62 -4.11 -8.06
N GLU A 793 28.94 -5.39 -8.31
CA GLU A 793 28.81 -6.01 -9.62
C GLU A 793 27.45 -6.69 -9.76
N VAL A 794 26.81 -6.53 -10.92
CA VAL A 794 25.50 -7.16 -11.22
C VAL A 794 25.72 -8.41 -12.07
N ALA A 795 25.35 -9.57 -11.53
CA ALA A 795 25.48 -10.87 -12.19
C ALA A 795 24.11 -11.52 -12.46
N TRP A 796 23.93 -12.10 -13.65
CA TRP A 796 22.68 -12.78 -14.02
C TRP A 796 22.64 -14.22 -13.49
N LEU A 797 22.25 -14.36 -12.22
CA LEU A 797 22.20 -15.65 -11.53
C LEU A 797 21.05 -16.56 -12.02
N GLY A 798 19.94 -15.96 -12.44
CA GLY A 798 18.71 -16.63 -12.85
C GLY A 798 18.73 -17.25 -14.24
N LYS A 799 19.88 -17.24 -14.95
CA LYS A 799 20.01 -17.87 -16.27
C LYS A 799 19.64 -19.36 -16.24
N SER A 800 19.94 -20.05 -15.14
CA SER A 800 19.67 -21.47 -14.92
C SER A 800 18.20 -21.82 -14.68
N VAL A 801 17.35 -20.85 -14.34
CA VAL A 801 15.92 -21.03 -14.00
C VAL A 801 15.02 -20.21 -14.93
N ARG A 802 15.52 -19.89 -16.13
CA ARG A 802 14.88 -18.96 -17.06
C ARG A 802 13.51 -19.43 -17.52
N ASP A 803 13.36 -20.70 -17.86
CA ASP A 803 12.14 -21.25 -18.43
C ASP A 803 11.11 -21.48 -17.32
N THR A 804 11.55 -21.97 -16.16
CA THR A 804 10.68 -22.08 -14.98
C THR A 804 10.18 -20.70 -14.56
N LEU A 805 11.03 -19.67 -14.49
CA LEU A 805 10.59 -18.32 -14.15
C LEU A 805 9.68 -17.70 -15.23
N ALA A 806 9.87 -18.03 -16.51
CA ALA A 806 8.97 -17.59 -17.57
C ALA A 806 7.56 -18.22 -17.45
N ALA A 807 7.47 -19.46 -16.95
CA ALA A 807 6.20 -20.12 -16.65
C ALA A 807 5.54 -19.58 -15.37
N PHE A 808 6.33 -19.18 -14.38
CA PHE A 808 5.88 -18.63 -13.09
C PHE A 808 6.45 -17.21 -12.86
N PRO A 809 6.03 -16.18 -13.62
CA PRO A 809 6.71 -14.88 -13.63
C PRO A 809 6.43 -14.02 -12.39
N VAL A 810 5.42 -14.34 -11.59
CA VAL A 810 4.96 -13.51 -10.47
C VAL A 810 5.65 -13.94 -9.18
N VAL A 811 6.73 -13.24 -8.78
CA VAL A 811 7.40 -13.48 -7.49
C VAL A 811 6.59 -12.87 -6.35
N THR A 812 6.10 -13.69 -5.42
CA THR A 812 5.27 -13.27 -4.29
C THR A 812 6.06 -13.03 -3.01
N SER A 813 7.22 -13.70 -2.85
CA SER A 813 8.13 -13.51 -1.71
C SER A 813 9.54 -14.02 -2.04
N ALA A 814 10.53 -13.46 -1.36
CA ALA A 814 11.91 -13.94 -1.36
C ALA A 814 12.41 -14.03 0.09
N VAL A 815 12.86 -15.21 0.50
CA VAL A 815 13.24 -15.52 1.89
C VAL A 815 14.59 -16.23 1.92
N LEU A 816 15.53 -15.70 2.70
CA LEU A 816 16.74 -16.42 3.09
C LEU A 816 16.38 -17.38 4.22
N VAL A 817 16.72 -18.66 4.08
CA VAL A 817 16.56 -19.72 5.09
C VAL A 817 17.95 -20.10 5.62
N PRO A 818 18.40 -19.52 6.76
CA PRO A 818 19.78 -19.67 7.22
C PRO A 818 20.15 -21.12 7.57
N ASN A 819 19.22 -21.89 8.13
CA ASN A 819 19.48 -23.26 8.58
C ASN A 819 19.90 -24.20 7.44
N THR A 820 19.50 -23.92 6.20
CA THR A 820 19.87 -24.70 5.01
C THR A 820 20.70 -23.91 4.01
N ASN A 821 21.09 -22.66 4.32
CA ASN A 821 21.75 -21.74 3.38
C ASN A 821 21.01 -21.61 2.04
N HIS A 822 19.67 -21.60 2.06
CA HIS A 822 18.84 -21.50 0.87
C HIS A 822 18.25 -20.10 0.70
N VAL A 823 18.21 -19.61 -0.53
CA VAL A 823 17.36 -18.47 -0.90
C VAL A 823 16.17 -19.03 -1.66
N ARG A 824 14.96 -18.76 -1.16
CA ARG A 824 13.72 -19.28 -1.72
C ARG A 824 12.88 -18.14 -2.28
N PHE A 825 12.58 -18.21 -3.58
CA PHE A 825 11.66 -17.31 -4.26
C PHE A 825 10.34 -18.04 -4.51
N SER A 826 9.26 -17.57 -3.91
CA SER A 826 7.93 -18.11 -4.20
C SER A 826 7.39 -17.43 -5.45
N CYS A 827 7.01 -18.23 -6.44
CA CYS A 827 6.62 -17.78 -7.77
C CYS A 827 5.27 -18.39 -8.16
N ASN A 828 4.38 -17.59 -8.75
CA ASN A 828 3.09 -18.05 -9.26
C ASN A 828 2.98 -17.83 -10.76
N THR A 829 2.06 -18.57 -11.38
CA THR A 829 1.58 -18.29 -12.74
C THR A 829 0.89 -16.93 -12.79
N THR A 830 0.81 -16.32 -13.98
CA THR A 830 0.19 -15.00 -14.17
C THR A 830 -1.28 -14.96 -13.72
N ASP A 831 -1.99 -16.08 -13.83
CA ASP A 831 -3.39 -16.24 -13.39
C ASP A 831 -3.53 -16.64 -11.91
N GLY A 832 -2.41 -16.91 -11.21
CA GLY A 832 -2.39 -17.25 -9.79
C GLY A 832 -2.96 -18.62 -9.45
N THR A 833 -3.08 -19.54 -10.41
CA THR A 833 -3.68 -20.87 -10.21
C THR A 833 -2.68 -21.93 -9.75
N ALA A 834 -1.39 -21.76 -10.07
CA ALA A 834 -0.32 -22.68 -9.70
C ALA A 834 0.90 -21.91 -9.18
N GLY A 835 1.70 -22.57 -8.34
CA GLY A 835 2.89 -21.99 -7.73
C GLY A 835 4.08 -22.94 -7.64
N CYS A 836 5.28 -22.38 -7.72
CA CYS A 836 6.55 -23.06 -7.52
C CYS A 836 7.45 -22.21 -6.62
N VAL A 837 8.45 -22.83 -6.01
CA VAL A 837 9.47 -22.11 -5.25
C VAL A 837 10.83 -22.37 -5.87
N LEU A 838 11.48 -21.35 -6.40
CA LEU A 838 12.85 -21.44 -6.88
C LEU A 838 13.78 -21.40 -5.68
N VAL A 839 14.65 -22.39 -5.56
CA VAL A 839 15.56 -22.55 -4.43
C VAL A 839 16.99 -22.47 -4.92
N PHE A 840 17.69 -21.42 -4.50
CA PHE A 840 19.13 -21.28 -4.72
C PHE A 840 19.89 -21.74 -3.48
N ASP A 841 20.74 -22.73 -3.65
CA ASP A 841 21.66 -23.19 -2.61
C ASP A 841 22.92 -22.33 -2.63
N LEU A 842 23.16 -21.55 -1.57
CA LEU A 842 24.32 -20.67 -1.47
C LEU A 842 25.64 -21.44 -1.31
N SER A 843 25.61 -22.70 -0.87
CA SER A 843 26.79 -23.51 -0.61
C SER A 843 27.29 -24.16 -1.90
N GLU A 844 26.38 -24.75 -2.68
CA GLU A 844 26.70 -25.42 -3.95
C GLU A 844 26.61 -24.48 -5.16
N SER A 845 26.04 -23.28 -4.98
CA SER A 845 25.75 -22.30 -6.04
C SER A 845 24.89 -22.87 -7.18
N GLN A 846 23.92 -23.70 -6.81
CA GLN A 846 23.04 -24.42 -7.74
C GLN A 846 21.56 -24.11 -7.48
N TRP A 847 20.74 -24.24 -8.53
CA TRP A 847 19.29 -24.07 -8.47
C TRP A 847 18.55 -25.41 -8.40
N THR A 848 17.46 -25.43 -7.63
CA THR A 848 16.41 -26.46 -7.62
C THR A 848 15.04 -25.79 -7.54
N THR A 849 13.98 -26.55 -7.74
CA THR A 849 12.60 -26.05 -7.66
C THR A 849 11.80 -26.89 -6.67
N PHE A 850 11.06 -26.27 -5.77
CA PHE A 850 10.09 -26.97 -4.92
C PHE A 850 8.67 -26.73 -5.43
N VAL A 851 7.84 -27.76 -5.30
CA VAL A 851 6.41 -27.71 -5.58
C VAL A 851 5.70 -28.30 -4.38
N TYR A 852 4.81 -27.51 -3.77
CA TYR A 852 4.01 -27.91 -2.61
C TYR A 852 2.61 -28.38 -3.05
N SER A 853 2.08 -29.38 -2.35
CA SER A 853 0.75 -29.95 -2.59
C SER A 853 -0.04 -30.05 -1.29
N ASP A 854 -1.37 -29.94 -1.35
CA ASP A 854 -2.27 -30.22 -0.23
C ASP A 854 -3.02 -31.56 -0.40
N GLY A 855 -2.64 -32.36 -1.39
CA GLY A 855 -3.33 -33.59 -1.78
C GLY A 855 -4.52 -33.38 -2.74
N LEU A 856 -5.00 -32.15 -2.92
CA LEU A 856 -6.02 -31.79 -3.91
C LEU A 856 -5.39 -31.15 -5.15
N ALA A 857 -4.51 -30.18 -4.94
CA ALA A 857 -3.73 -29.53 -5.98
C ALA A 857 -2.29 -30.06 -5.97
N THR A 858 -1.74 -30.31 -7.16
CA THR A 858 -0.36 -30.78 -7.33
C THR A 858 0.67 -29.65 -7.22
N SER A 859 0.23 -28.40 -7.34
CA SER A 859 1.05 -27.19 -7.25
C SER A 859 0.24 -26.08 -6.61
N LEU A 860 0.58 -25.71 -5.38
CA LEU A 860 -0.13 -24.69 -4.62
C LEU A 860 0.38 -23.27 -4.96
N PRO A 861 -0.51 -22.31 -5.26
CA PRO A 861 -0.13 -20.90 -5.35
C PRO A 861 0.16 -20.33 -3.95
N ILE A 862 1.26 -19.59 -3.84
CA ILE A 862 1.74 -19.00 -2.59
C ILE A 862 1.52 -17.49 -2.61
N ALA A 863 0.83 -16.94 -1.63
CA ALA A 863 0.58 -15.50 -1.51
C ALA A 863 1.76 -14.76 -0.84
N ASP A 864 2.37 -15.36 0.19
CA ASP A 864 3.56 -14.81 0.85
C ASP A 864 4.30 -15.89 1.67
N ALA A 865 5.55 -15.60 2.04
CA ALA A 865 6.36 -16.47 2.90
C ALA A 865 7.26 -15.66 3.85
N CYS A 866 7.54 -16.24 5.01
CA CYS A 866 8.40 -15.67 6.05
C CYS A 866 9.14 -16.77 6.83
N LEU A 867 10.01 -16.37 7.77
CA LEU A 867 10.61 -17.28 8.74
C LEU A 867 9.90 -17.16 10.09
N LEU A 868 9.27 -18.23 10.54
CA LEU A 868 8.70 -18.34 11.88
C LEU A 868 9.61 -19.23 12.73
N ASN A 869 10.22 -18.69 13.78
CA ASN A 869 11.14 -19.43 14.67
C ASN A 869 12.24 -20.21 13.91
N GLY A 870 12.71 -19.68 12.77
CA GLY A 870 13.73 -20.31 11.92
C GLY A 870 13.21 -21.33 10.89
N SER A 871 11.91 -21.62 10.87
CA SER A 871 11.29 -22.49 9.87
C SER A 871 10.63 -21.67 8.75
N TYR A 872 10.79 -22.13 7.50
CA TYR A 872 10.13 -21.53 6.35
C TYR A 872 8.62 -21.75 6.45
N THR A 873 7.87 -20.66 6.47
CA THR A 873 6.42 -20.64 6.65
C THR A 873 5.80 -19.85 5.51
N PHE A 874 4.82 -20.42 4.81
CA PHE A 874 4.15 -19.77 3.70
C PHE A 874 2.63 -19.86 3.83
N VAL A 875 1.94 -18.95 3.15
CA VAL A 875 0.48 -18.91 3.11
C VAL A 875 -0.02 -19.02 1.67
N THR A 876 -1.08 -19.78 1.45
CA THR A 876 -1.75 -19.85 0.15
C THR A 876 -2.69 -18.67 -0.04
N SER A 877 -3.06 -18.37 -1.29
CA SER A 877 -4.08 -17.35 -1.59
C SER A 877 -5.42 -17.61 -0.89
N GLY A 878 -5.73 -18.88 -0.57
CA GLY A 878 -6.92 -19.30 0.19
C GLY A 878 -6.82 -19.15 1.71
N GLY A 879 -5.76 -18.52 2.25
CA GLY A 879 -5.66 -18.23 3.68
C GLY A 879 -5.17 -19.39 4.56
N VAL A 880 -4.61 -20.44 3.96
CA VAL A 880 -4.06 -21.59 4.70
C VAL A 880 -2.55 -21.45 4.86
N VAL A 881 -2.06 -21.56 6.09
CA VAL A 881 -0.64 -21.46 6.42
C VAL A 881 -0.01 -22.83 6.56
N TYR A 882 1.17 -23.00 5.96
CA TYR A 882 2.00 -24.19 6.04
C TYR A 882 3.37 -23.84 6.62
N THR A 883 3.86 -24.66 7.54
CA THR A 883 5.19 -24.53 8.15
C THR A 883 6.04 -25.74 7.78
N GLU A 884 7.26 -25.53 7.30
CA GLU A 884 8.21 -26.59 7.00
C GLU A 884 8.61 -27.36 8.28
N THR A 885 8.73 -28.68 8.17
CA THR A 885 9.10 -29.56 9.29
C THR A 885 10.14 -30.59 8.87
N THR A 886 11.11 -30.85 9.73
CA THR A 886 12.16 -31.86 9.51
C THR A 886 11.73 -33.27 9.93
N ALA A 887 10.55 -33.42 10.53
CA ALA A 887 10.06 -34.70 11.04
C ALA A 887 9.72 -35.69 9.92
N HIS A 888 9.27 -35.19 8.76
CA HIS A 888 8.83 -35.98 7.62
C HIS A 888 8.98 -35.21 6.30
N CYS A 889 8.93 -35.93 5.19
CA CYS A 889 8.91 -35.42 3.81
C CYS A 889 7.50 -35.56 3.19
N LEU A 890 6.48 -35.26 4.00
CA LEU A 890 5.07 -35.25 3.60
C LEU A 890 4.52 -33.82 3.64
N ASP A 891 3.79 -33.40 2.62
CA ASP A 891 3.10 -32.11 2.66
C ASP A 891 1.77 -32.22 3.39
N ALA A 892 1.39 -31.13 4.07
CA ALA A 892 0.24 -31.07 4.97
C ALA A 892 0.21 -32.19 6.03
N GLY A 893 1.36 -32.84 6.30
CA GLY A 893 1.51 -33.98 7.19
C GLY A 893 1.07 -35.34 6.62
N ALA A 894 0.59 -35.42 5.38
CA ALA A 894 0.01 -36.66 4.84
C ALA A 894 0.32 -36.94 3.36
N THR A 895 0.54 -35.91 2.54
CA THR A 895 0.72 -36.06 1.10
C THR A 895 2.17 -36.39 0.75
N TYR A 896 2.41 -37.51 0.08
CA TYR A 896 3.76 -37.91 -0.35
C TYR A 896 4.36 -36.88 -1.32
N VAL A 897 5.56 -36.38 -1.03
CA VAL A 897 6.26 -35.43 -1.89
C VAL A 897 7.10 -36.21 -2.91
N PRO A 898 6.82 -36.13 -4.23
CA PRO A 898 7.66 -36.74 -5.24
C PRO A 898 8.88 -35.86 -5.53
N MET A 899 10.07 -36.45 -5.52
CA MET A 899 11.32 -35.93 -6.05
C MET A 899 11.45 -36.37 -7.52
N ARG A 900 11.73 -35.43 -8.41
CA ARG A 900 11.89 -35.69 -9.84
C ARG A 900 13.14 -35.00 -10.38
N LEU A 901 14.01 -35.78 -10.99
CA LEU A 901 15.27 -35.34 -11.60
C LEU A 901 15.25 -35.69 -13.08
N GLU A 902 15.65 -34.76 -13.93
CA GLU A 902 15.83 -35.01 -15.36
C GLU A 902 17.22 -34.57 -15.78
N THR A 903 17.95 -35.45 -16.48
CA THR A 903 19.31 -35.16 -16.93
C THR A 903 19.31 -34.38 -18.25
N ALA A 904 20.40 -33.66 -18.52
CA ALA A 904 20.71 -33.18 -19.86
C ALA A 904 20.84 -34.34 -20.88
N GLU A 905 20.75 -34.00 -22.17
CA GLU A 905 20.94 -34.96 -23.25
C GLU A 905 22.42 -35.34 -23.36
N TYR A 906 22.74 -36.62 -23.16
CA TYR A 906 24.12 -37.10 -23.21
C TYR A 906 24.51 -37.59 -24.61
N SER A 907 25.65 -37.09 -25.09
CA SER A 907 26.34 -37.61 -26.27
C SER A 907 27.86 -37.75 -26.02
N ALA A 908 28.41 -38.96 -26.22
CA ALA A 908 29.75 -39.33 -25.81
C ALA A 908 30.89 -38.65 -26.60
N THR A 909 30.64 -38.12 -27.79
CA THR A 909 31.69 -37.54 -28.67
C THR A 909 31.24 -36.27 -29.39
N GLY A 910 30.20 -35.63 -28.87
CA GLY A 910 29.62 -34.39 -29.41
C GLY A 910 28.32 -34.59 -30.21
N PRO A 911 27.62 -33.50 -30.56
CA PRO A 911 26.19 -33.53 -30.94
C PRO A 911 25.83 -34.32 -32.21
N LEU A 912 26.82 -34.64 -33.05
CA LEU A 912 26.61 -35.38 -34.30
C LEU A 912 27.05 -36.85 -34.21
N ALA A 913 27.66 -37.25 -33.08
CA ALA A 913 28.16 -38.58 -32.86
C ALA A 913 27.02 -39.59 -32.67
N PHE A 914 27.27 -40.83 -33.06
CA PHE A 914 26.33 -41.93 -32.85
C PHE A 914 26.90 -42.87 -31.78
N GLN A 915 26.09 -43.25 -30.81
CA GLN A 915 26.52 -44.06 -29.66
C GLN A 915 25.63 -45.27 -29.46
N SER A 916 26.14 -46.23 -28.68
CA SER A 916 25.37 -47.36 -28.17
C SER A 916 25.41 -47.38 -26.64
N VAL A 917 24.26 -47.35 -25.97
CA VAL A 917 24.15 -47.38 -24.50
C VAL A 917 23.74 -48.78 -24.04
N ARG A 918 24.39 -49.34 -23.02
CA ARG A 918 24.10 -50.69 -22.51
C ARG A 918 23.31 -50.68 -21.21
N ALA A 919 23.72 -49.85 -20.28
CA ALA A 919 23.15 -49.77 -18.95
C ALA A 919 23.25 -48.33 -18.43
N PHE A 920 22.22 -47.94 -17.68
CA PHE A 920 22.23 -46.81 -16.76
C PHE A 920 22.12 -47.36 -15.35
N SER A 921 22.99 -46.91 -14.45
CA SER A 921 23.03 -47.36 -13.06
C SER A 921 22.92 -46.16 -12.13
N LEU A 922 22.18 -46.34 -11.04
CA LEU A 922 21.95 -45.33 -10.02
C LEU A 922 22.39 -45.85 -8.65
N GLU A 923 23.18 -45.05 -7.95
CA GLU A 923 23.67 -45.35 -6.61
C GLU A 923 23.08 -44.39 -5.58
N GLY A 924 22.75 -44.92 -4.41
CA GLY A 924 22.13 -44.14 -3.35
C GLY A 924 21.78 -44.95 -2.10
N ILE A 925 20.91 -44.37 -1.28
CA ILE A 925 20.41 -44.96 -0.03
C ILE A 925 18.89 -44.95 -0.06
N SER A 926 18.28 -46.08 0.27
CA SER A 926 16.84 -46.20 0.54
C SER A 926 16.58 -45.84 2.00
N ASN A 927 15.97 -44.68 2.26
CA ASN A 927 15.71 -44.18 3.62
C ASN A 927 14.32 -44.55 4.15
N ASP A 928 13.37 -44.85 3.26
CA ASP A 928 11.98 -45.17 3.58
C ASP A 928 11.33 -45.96 2.42
N ASN A 929 10.14 -46.53 2.65
CA ASN A 929 9.37 -47.23 1.62
C ASN A 929 9.02 -46.27 0.47
N HIS A 930 9.39 -46.64 -0.76
CA HIS A 930 9.10 -45.86 -1.97
C HIS A 930 9.11 -46.75 -3.20
N ASP A 931 8.42 -46.29 -4.25
CA ASP A 931 8.61 -46.79 -5.60
C ASP A 931 9.57 -45.85 -6.35
N LEU A 932 10.43 -46.40 -7.20
CA LEU A 932 11.34 -45.64 -8.05
C LEU A 932 11.02 -45.90 -9.53
N GLN A 933 10.83 -44.83 -10.28
CA GLN A 933 10.60 -44.86 -11.72
C GLN A 933 11.77 -44.22 -12.46
N ILE A 934 12.29 -44.91 -13.47
CA ILE A 934 13.32 -44.40 -14.37
C ILE A 934 12.78 -44.48 -15.80
N SER A 935 12.69 -43.32 -16.45
CA SER A 935 12.25 -43.18 -17.84
C SER A 935 13.40 -42.76 -18.74
N VAL A 936 13.54 -43.43 -19.88
CA VAL A 936 14.61 -43.23 -20.86
C VAL A 936 14.04 -42.58 -22.12
N TRP A 937 14.66 -41.47 -22.53
CA TRP A 937 14.32 -40.69 -23.72
C TRP A 937 15.46 -40.77 -24.74
N TYR A 938 15.12 -40.80 -26.04
CA TYR A 938 16.10 -40.93 -27.13
C TYR A 938 15.94 -39.81 -28.15
N ASN A 939 17.06 -39.29 -28.67
CA ASN A 939 17.11 -38.39 -29.84
C ASN A 939 16.19 -37.16 -29.81
N GLY A 940 15.90 -36.61 -28.62
CA GLY A 940 14.98 -35.47 -28.47
C GLY A 940 13.49 -35.83 -28.59
N ASP A 941 13.14 -37.12 -28.51
CA ASP A 941 11.75 -37.56 -28.42
C ASP A 941 11.08 -36.95 -27.18
N THR A 942 9.85 -36.44 -27.34
CA THR A 942 9.07 -35.79 -26.27
C THR A 942 7.78 -36.52 -25.91
N VAL A 943 7.45 -37.63 -26.60
CA VAL A 943 6.08 -38.20 -26.55
C VAL A 943 5.97 -39.51 -25.78
N THR A 944 6.92 -40.45 -25.88
CA THR A 944 6.81 -41.74 -25.17
C THR A 944 8.19 -42.26 -24.76
N PRO A 945 8.51 -42.27 -23.45
CA PRO A 945 9.77 -42.85 -22.95
C PRO A 945 9.65 -44.35 -22.70
N ASP A 946 10.78 -45.06 -22.75
CA ASP A 946 10.86 -46.41 -22.20
C ASP A 946 10.97 -46.28 -20.68
N THR A 947 10.04 -46.87 -19.92
CA THR A 947 9.95 -46.68 -18.46
C THR A 947 10.12 -47.99 -17.71
N VAL A 948 10.96 -47.98 -16.68
CA VAL A 948 11.14 -49.08 -15.72
C VAL A 948 10.72 -48.58 -14.34
N THR A 949 9.84 -49.32 -13.67
CA THR A 949 9.40 -49.04 -12.30
C THR A 949 9.90 -50.14 -11.38
N PHE A 950 10.65 -49.74 -10.37
CA PHE A 950 11.08 -50.55 -9.23
C PHE A 950 10.09 -50.31 -8.10
N ALA A 951 9.13 -51.22 -7.94
CA ALA A 951 8.14 -51.15 -6.87
C ALA A 951 8.75 -51.55 -5.52
N ALA A 952 8.21 -51.02 -4.43
CA ALA A 952 8.64 -51.36 -3.07
C ALA A 952 8.40 -52.86 -2.76
N GLY A 953 9.47 -53.66 -2.78
CA GLY A 953 9.39 -55.12 -2.61
C GLY A 953 9.49 -55.63 -1.17
N SER A 954 10.10 -54.87 -0.26
CA SER A 954 10.25 -55.22 1.16
C SER A 954 10.29 -53.96 2.03
N PRO A 955 9.78 -53.99 3.27
CA PRO A 955 9.74 -52.82 4.13
C PRO A 955 11.15 -52.36 4.53
N VAL A 956 11.43 -51.08 4.31
CA VAL A 956 12.64 -50.41 4.76
C VAL A 956 12.48 -50.06 6.25
N THR A 957 13.12 -50.83 7.12
CA THR A 957 13.08 -50.61 8.58
C THR A 957 14.31 -49.86 9.11
N THR A 958 15.38 -49.80 8.32
CA THR A 958 16.59 -49.02 8.62
C THR A 958 17.17 -48.52 7.29
N PRO A 959 17.69 -47.28 7.20
CA PRO A 959 18.31 -46.79 5.98
C PRO A 959 19.43 -47.73 5.49
N GLY A 960 19.37 -48.11 4.22
CA GLY A 960 20.31 -49.06 3.61
C GLY A 960 20.61 -48.72 2.15
N PRO A 961 21.59 -49.40 1.52
CA PRO A 961 21.93 -49.16 0.12
C PRO A 961 20.71 -49.26 -0.80
N LEU A 962 20.64 -48.42 -1.81
CA LEU A 962 19.65 -48.54 -2.88
C LEU A 962 19.98 -49.80 -3.71
N GLU A 963 19.21 -50.87 -3.54
CA GLU A 963 19.48 -52.14 -4.21
C GLU A 963 19.26 -52.04 -5.74
N GLY A 964 20.34 -52.23 -6.52
CA GLY A 964 20.32 -52.72 -7.90
C GLY A 964 19.44 -51.95 -8.91
N CYS A 965 19.51 -50.62 -8.94
CA CYS A 965 18.76 -49.79 -9.89
C CYS A 965 19.46 -49.66 -11.26
N ASP A 966 19.55 -50.78 -11.99
CA ASP A 966 20.11 -50.84 -13.34
C ASP A 966 19.02 -50.91 -14.41
N VAL A 967 19.05 -49.97 -15.36
CA VAL A 967 18.13 -49.92 -16.50
C VAL A 967 18.89 -50.19 -17.78
N SER A 968 18.48 -51.21 -18.54
CA SER A 968 19.01 -51.48 -19.88
C SER A 968 18.09 -50.90 -20.96
N PRO A 969 18.57 -50.02 -21.86
CA PRO A 969 17.80 -49.41 -22.97
C PRO A 969 17.25 -50.37 -24.04
N GLY A 970 17.31 -51.69 -23.82
CA GLY A 970 16.73 -52.71 -24.69
C GLY A 970 17.10 -52.61 -26.17
N THR A 971 16.09 -52.66 -27.04
CA THR A 971 16.25 -52.64 -28.51
C THR A 971 16.62 -51.27 -29.07
N ARG A 972 16.32 -50.17 -28.34
CA ARG A 972 16.60 -48.78 -28.73
C ARG A 972 17.98 -48.28 -28.26
N ARG A 973 18.88 -49.19 -27.86
CA ARG A 973 20.26 -48.92 -27.41
C ARG A 973 21.16 -48.09 -28.34
N LYS A 974 20.76 -47.76 -29.57
CA LYS A 974 21.55 -47.01 -30.56
C LYS A 974 20.91 -45.64 -30.81
N CYS A 975 21.58 -44.57 -30.39
CA CYS A 975 21.04 -43.22 -30.44
C CYS A 975 22.16 -42.18 -30.67
N GLN A 976 21.78 -40.93 -30.94
CA GLN A 976 22.67 -39.77 -30.92
C GLN A 976 22.69 -39.11 -29.55
N PHE A 977 21.51 -39.01 -28.94
CA PHE A 977 21.29 -38.44 -27.62
C PHE A 977 20.45 -39.39 -26.78
N ILE A 978 20.72 -39.42 -25.48
CA ILE A 978 19.94 -40.13 -24.48
C ILE A 978 19.72 -39.23 -23.27
N ARG A 979 18.55 -39.32 -22.64
CA ARG A 979 18.20 -38.57 -21.43
C ARG A 979 17.45 -39.48 -20.46
N PHE A 980 17.63 -39.27 -19.16
CA PHE A 980 16.96 -40.03 -18.11
C PHE A 980 16.11 -39.10 -17.24
N THR A 981 14.89 -39.55 -16.91
CA THR A 981 14.06 -38.97 -15.87
C THR A 981 13.98 -39.96 -14.72
N ILE A 982 14.36 -39.54 -13.52
CA ILE A 982 14.33 -40.32 -12.29
C ILE A 982 13.26 -39.69 -11.40
N GLN A 983 12.27 -40.48 -10.98
CA GLN A 983 11.18 -40.00 -10.15
C GLN A 983 10.83 -41.03 -9.10
N ASP A 984 10.64 -40.61 -7.85
CA ASP A 984 10.08 -41.47 -6.82
C ASP A 984 8.57 -41.23 -6.63
N SER A 985 7.89 -42.21 -6.06
CA SER A 985 6.47 -42.14 -5.73
C SER A 985 6.17 -42.90 -4.44
N ALA A 986 4.96 -42.66 -3.90
CA ALA A 986 4.47 -43.41 -2.76
C ALA A 986 4.53 -44.92 -3.06
N PRO A 987 4.90 -45.76 -2.07
CA PRO A 987 5.06 -47.19 -2.27
C PRO A 987 3.76 -47.84 -2.76
N SER A 988 3.84 -48.63 -3.82
CA SER A 988 2.75 -49.50 -4.25
C SER A 988 2.81 -50.86 -3.53
N GLY A 989 1.70 -51.60 -3.48
CA GLY A 989 1.68 -52.96 -2.92
C GLY A 989 1.32 -53.09 -1.43
N GLY A 990 0.76 -52.05 -0.80
CA GLY A 990 0.19 -52.13 0.56
C GLY A 990 1.18 -51.88 1.71
N LEU A 991 2.42 -51.47 1.39
CA LEU A 991 3.37 -50.99 2.39
C LEU A 991 2.98 -49.58 2.87
N PRO A 992 3.11 -49.27 4.17
CA PRO A 992 2.75 -47.96 4.70
C PRO A 992 3.75 -46.90 4.25
N VAL A 993 3.24 -45.68 4.04
CA VAL A 993 4.07 -44.47 3.94
C VAL A 993 4.58 -44.14 5.35
N GLY A 994 5.88 -44.23 5.57
CA GLY A 994 6.51 -43.87 6.85
C GLY A 994 6.68 -42.35 6.99
N THR A 995 7.93 -41.90 7.06
CA THR A 995 8.31 -40.48 7.05
C THR A 995 8.24 -39.84 5.65
N GLY A 996 8.13 -40.64 4.58
CA GLY A 996 8.08 -40.18 3.19
C GLY A 996 9.43 -39.78 2.60
N LYS A 997 10.54 -40.01 3.31
CA LYS A 997 11.89 -39.60 2.88
C LYS A 997 12.33 -40.23 1.55
N GLY A 998 11.87 -41.44 1.26
CA GLY A 998 12.14 -42.15 0.01
C GLY A 998 13.64 -42.38 -0.25
N PRO A 999 14.10 -42.32 -1.51
CA PRO A 999 15.51 -42.51 -1.85
C PRO A 999 16.32 -41.21 -1.73
N SER A 1000 17.63 -41.37 -1.48
CA SER A 1000 18.64 -40.33 -1.69
C SER A 1000 19.66 -40.80 -2.71
N PHE A 1001 20.12 -39.93 -3.60
CA PHE A 1001 20.99 -40.29 -4.72
C PHE A 1001 22.39 -39.69 -4.58
N ASP A 1002 23.41 -40.52 -4.80
CA ASP A 1002 24.83 -40.14 -4.68
C ASP A 1002 25.48 -39.95 -6.06
N SER A 1003 25.32 -40.93 -6.95
CA SER A 1003 25.94 -40.91 -8.29
C SER A 1003 25.10 -41.63 -9.34
N MET A 1004 25.31 -41.21 -10.59
CA MET A 1004 24.79 -41.89 -11.77
C MET A 1004 25.93 -42.37 -12.67
N GLY A 1005 25.72 -43.50 -13.34
CA GLY A 1005 26.65 -44.07 -14.30
C GLY A 1005 25.97 -44.51 -15.59
N ILE A 1006 26.63 -44.30 -16.72
CA ILE A 1006 26.19 -44.80 -18.02
C ILE A 1006 27.31 -45.60 -18.70
N GLU A 1007 27.00 -46.82 -19.14
CA GLU A 1007 27.91 -47.63 -19.98
C GLU A 1007 27.61 -47.33 -21.46
N VAL A 1008 28.52 -46.64 -22.13
CA VAL A 1008 28.36 -46.14 -23.52
C VAL A 1008 29.51 -46.57 -24.42
N GLY A 1009 29.20 -46.95 -25.65
CA GLY A 1009 30.17 -47.27 -26.71
C GLY A 1009 30.05 -46.31 -27.89
N VAL A 1010 31.16 -45.65 -28.25
CA VAL A 1010 31.22 -44.69 -29.35
C VAL A 1010 31.31 -45.40 -30.70
N LYS A 1011 30.43 -45.07 -31.65
CA LYS A 1011 30.47 -45.60 -33.01
C LYS A 1011 31.21 -44.62 -33.94
N ARG A 1012 32.16 -45.12 -34.74
CA ARG A 1012 32.84 -44.31 -35.76
C ARG A 1012 31.88 -43.94 -36.91
N GLY A 1013 31.82 -42.65 -37.25
CA GLY A 1013 31.03 -42.08 -38.35
C GLY A 1013 29.69 -41.44 -37.91
N PHE A 1014 29.08 -40.65 -38.81
CA PHE A 1014 27.79 -40.01 -38.57
C PHE A 1014 26.63 -41.04 -38.53
N GLY A 1015 25.54 -40.69 -37.85
CA GLY A 1015 24.30 -41.49 -37.87
C GLY A 1015 23.78 -41.69 -39.29
N LYS A 1016 23.24 -42.89 -39.60
CA LYS A 1016 22.60 -43.14 -40.90
C LYS A 1016 21.35 -42.25 -41.00
N LYS A 1017 21.40 -41.26 -41.91
CA LYS A 1017 20.23 -40.43 -42.20
C LYS A 1017 19.20 -41.25 -43.00
N PRO A 1018 17.89 -40.93 -42.89
CA PRO A 1018 16.87 -41.50 -43.76
C PRO A 1018 17.23 -41.25 -45.23
N ALA A 1019 16.89 -42.18 -46.14
CA ALA A 1019 17.23 -42.07 -47.57
C ALA A 1019 16.72 -40.78 -48.24
N THR A 1020 15.70 -40.15 -47.67
CA THR A 1020 15.14 -38.86 -48.10
C THR A 1020 15.98 -37.63 -47.71
N LYS A 1021 17.03 -37.79 -46.90
CA LYS A 1021 17.90 -36.70 -46.39
C LYS A 1021 19.40 -36.95 -46.61
N THR A 1022 19.73 -37.92 -47.45
CA THR A 1022 21.10 -38.19 -47.92
C THR A 1022 21.27 -37.57 -49.30
N GLY A 1023 22.21 -36.64 -49.42
CA GLY A 1023 22.71 -36.10 -50.68
C GLY A 1023 24.02 -36.74 -51.06
#